data_AF-A0A2W6DC00-F1
#
_entry.id   AF-A0A2W6DC00-F1
#
_cell.length_a   1.000
_cell.length_b   1.000
_cell.length_c   1.000
_cell.angle_alpha   90.00
_cell.angle_beta   90.00
_cell.angle_gamma   90.00
#
_symmetry.space_group_name_H-M   'P 1'
#
loop_
_entity.id
_entity.type
_entity.pdbx_description
1 polymer ?
#
loop_
_entity_poly.entity_id
_entity_poly.type
_entity_poly.pdbx_seq_one_letter_code
_entity_poly.pdbx_strand_id
1 'polypeptide(L)'
;MRAIRDEHLLTQDELAGRTGLSRYQLCRWEKGAREPTLGMVRRLLGEFGLAVTIGVEPSTAALDERLEPGADAIGLDAWLLAHRVVWPALVAGVPIVVGGEFAAGLQGVPIEDPEMVLHLRLADLKAFHRVVRTARCSLGVLGSSLDPLEPEEITIGSELVVVAIVGTIRILLVDELPVAKVISVERQFVEGKTPIDVPVVPLVELRESGILGVGRGSVGAAAAATGDRLGSVIVSIGMIDPDFLALPLRPVADAALGRARELGAEHADVRIERTTRQLIRLRDGTVAMAQDSTSVGLAVRVIVEGTWGFASHLELTPASAVATAQRAVEVARTLRPLNAERVELAAEPVYPDAVWVGDYEMDPFTVPLGEKVALLSEWSGRLLAADGVEHTDVIFRAAKETKFYADSAGTSTTQQRVRMHPALTAVAVDRASGSFESMRTCAPPTARGWEYLAGNTHWDWDGELAQIPEWLAEKVKAPSVQAGRYDLVIDPTNLWLTVHESIGHATEYDRAIGYEAAYAGSSFATPDKLGTLRYGSPIMHVTGDRTQAHGLATIGYDDDGVATSQWDLVAGGTLVGYQTDRVFARRLGLDRSAACAYADSPHHMPIQRMANVSLQPDPDTDTATAELISGVQRGIYIVGDRSWSIDMQRYNFQFTGQRFYRIEGGVLAGQLRDVAYQATTTDFWGAMEAVGGPSTWSLGGALNCGKAQPGQVAAVSHGCPSALLRGINVLNSREEAGQ
;
A
#
# COMPACT_ATOMS: atom_id res chain seq x y z
N MET A 1 32.36 8.20 24.50
CA MET A 1 33.41 7.36 25.13
C MET A 1 34.80 7.67 24.60
N ARG A 2 35.09 7.45 23.30
CA ARG A 2 36.41 7.77 22.72
C ARG A 2 36.80 9.23 22.95
N ALA A 3 35.87 10.16 22.73
CA ALA A 3 36.06 11.59 23.03
C ALA A 3 36.44 11.86 24.50
N ILE A 4 35.73 11.27 25.47
CA ILE A 4 36.02 11.42 26.90
C ILE A 4 37.40 10.85 27.26
N ARG A 5 37.77 9.68 26.72
CA ARG A 5 39.09 9.07 26.95
C ARG A 5 40.22 9.96 26.39
N ASP A 6 40.02 10.46 25.17
CA ASP A 6 41.01 11.29 24.47
C ASP A 6 41.15 12.66 25.15
N GLU A 7 40.06 13.23 25.67
CA GLU A 7 40.05 14.46 26.45
C GLU A 7 40.80 14.33 27.79
N HIS A 8 40.73 13.16 28.43
CA HIS A 8 41.45 12.86 29.67
C HIS A 8 42.82 12.20 29.47
N LEU A 9 43.30 12.09 28.23
CA LEU A 9 44.61 11.53 27.85
C LEU A 9 44.87 10.11 28.38
N LEU A 10 43.83 9.28 28.51
CA LEU A 10 43.95 7.91 29.03
C LEU A 10 44.17 6.88 27.91
N THR A 11 44.96 5.84 28.16
CA THR A 11 44.97 4.66 27.29
C THR A 11 43.77 3.75 27.56
N GLN A 12 43.45 2.85 26.63
CA GLN A 12 42.35 1.88 26.82
C GLN A 12 42.57 0.94 28.00
N ASP A 13 43.82 0.58 28.30
CA ASP A 13 44.16 -0.29 29.43
C ASP A 13 43.99 0.45 30.77
N GLU A 14 44.34 1.73 30.82
CA GLU A 14 44.15 2.57 32.01
C GLU A 14 42.66 2.83 32.28
N LEU A 15 41.88 3.06 31.23
CA LEU A 15 40.42 3.24 31.35
C LEU A 15 39.71 1.93 31.75
N ALA A 16 40.18 0.79 31.24
CA ALA A 16 39.70 -0.54 31.64
C ALA A 16 39.96 -0.80 33.13
N GLY A 17 41.18 -0.49 33.61
CA GLY A 17 41.57 -0.65 35.00
C GLY A 17 40.74 0.20 35.97
N ARG A 18 40.40 1.45 35.59
CA ARG A 18 39.60 2.37 36.43
C ARG A 18 38.12 2.01 36.50
N THR A 19 37.55 1.50 35.40
CA THR A 19 36.11 1.22 35.30
C THR A 19 35.73 -0.23 35.65
N GLY A 20 36.73 -1.11 35.82
CA GLY A 20 36.54 -2.55 36.01
C GLY A 20 36.04 -3.29 34.76
N LEU A 21 36.09 -2.64 33.58
CA LEU A 21 35.71 -3.21 32.29
C LEU A 21 36.92 -3.86 31.60
N SER A 22 36.71 -4.83 30.71
CA SER A 22 37.83 -5.39 29.94
C SER A 22 38.21 -4.49 28.76
N ARG A 23 39.50 -4.46 28.41
CA ARG A 23 40.00 -3.73 27.23
C ARG A 23 39.27 -4.11 25.94
N TYR A 24 38.92 -5.39 25.81
CA TYR A 24 38.15 -5.89 24.66
C TYR A 24 36.75 -5.28 24.57
N GLN A 25 36.06 -5.12 25.71
CA GLN A 25 34.73 -4.48 25.77
C GLN A 25 34.81 -3.00 25.36
N LEU A 26 35.81 -2.27 25.87
CA LEU A 26 36.02 -0.86 25.52
C LEU A 26 36.32 -0.68 24.02
N CYS A 27 37.18 -1.52 23.45
CA CYS A 27 37.52 -1.48 22.02
C CYS A 27 36.30 -1.71 21.13
N ARG A 28 35.39 -2.62 21.50
CA ARG A 28 34.15 -2.87 20.75
C ARG A 28 33.18 -1.69 20.81
N TRP A 29 33.07 -1.01 21.96
CA TRP A 29 32.20 0.17 22.10
C TRP A 29 32.74 1.36 21.32
N GLU A 30 34.04 1.60 21.36
CA GLU A 30 34.65 2.68 20.58
C GLU A 30 34.57 2.47 19.07
N LYS A 31 34.31 1.25 18.61
CA LYS A 31 34.07 0.92 17.20
C LYS A 31 32.57 0.85 16.85
N GLY A 32 31.67 1.12 17.81
CA GLY A 32 30.22 1.05 17.59
C GLY A 32 29.69 -0.37 17.39
N ALA A 33 30.48 -1.40 17.68
CA ALA A 33 30.13 -2.80 17.38
C ALA A 33 29.23 -3.46 18.46
N ARG A 34 28.90 -2.75 19.54
CA ARG A 34 27.97 -3.17 20.61
C ARG A 34 27.54 -1.97 21.46
N GLU A 35 26.27 -1.90 21.84
CA GLU A 35 25.74 -0.84 22.71
C GLU A 35 25.88 -1.17 24.21
N PRO A 36 26.20 -0.19 25.08
CA PRO A 36 26.35 -0.40 26.52
C PRO A 36 25.00 -0.38 27.26
N THR A 37 24.90 -1.10 28.38
CA THR A 37 23.73 -1.03 29.27
C THR A 37 23.79 0.21 30.17
N LEU A 38 22.63 0.67 30.66
CA LEU A 38 22.54 1.85 31.54
C LEU A 38 23.42 1.72 32.81
N GLY A 39 23.53 0.52 33.38
CA GLY A 39 24.40 0.25 34.54
C GLY A 39 25.90 0.30 34.22
N MET A 40 26.28 0.13 32.95
CA MET A 40 27.64 0.30 32.47
C MET A 40 27.96 1.76 32.15
N VAL A 41 26.99 2.50 31.60
CA VAL A 41 27.08 3.94 31.37
C VAL A 41 27.22 4.69 32.69
N ARG A 42 26.46 4.32 33.73
CA ARG A 42 26.58 4.91 35.08
C ARG A 42 27.96 4.68 35.72
N ARG A 43 28.54 3.48 35.58
CA ARG A 43 29.90 3.19 36.09
C ARG A 43 30.98 4.00 35.37
N LEU A 44 30.85 4.12 34.05
CA LEU A 44 31.77 4.91 33.24
C LEU A 44 31.71 6.39 33.60
N LEU A 45 30.52 6.98 33.66
CA LEU A 45 30.33 8.39 33.96
C LEU A 45 30.70 8.73 35.41
N GLY A 46 30.48 7.80 36.35
CA GLY A 46 30.90 7.93 37.74
C GLY A 46 32.41 8.12 37.92
N GLU A 47 33.25 7.44 37.13
CA GLU A 47 34.72 7.62 37.16
C GLU A 47 35.17 9.03 36.75
N PHE A 48 34.35 9.76 36.00
CA PHE A 48 34.60 11.14 35.61
C PHE A 48 33.81 12.14 36.45
N GLY A 49 33.25 11.70 37.59
CA GLY A 49 32.49 12.56 38.52
C GLY A 49 31.11 12.99 38.00
N LEU A 50 30.57 12.31 36.99
CA LEU A 50 29.30 12.64 36.36
C LEU A 50 28.20 11.69 36.86
N ALA A 51 27.09 12.26 37.37
CA ALA A 51 25.93 11.51 37.85
C ALA A 51 24.72 11.71 36.93
N VAL A 52 23.92 10.65 36.76
CA VAL A 52 22.66 10.69 35.99
C VAL A 52 21.51 10.90 36.98
N THR A 53 20.92 12.10 37.01
CA THR A 53 19.77 12.43 37.87
C THR A 53 18.51 12.58 37.01
N ILE A 54 17.38 12.05 37.48
CA ILE A 54 16.07 12.26 36.85
C ILE A 54 15.13 12.74 37.96
N GLY A 55 14.62 13.97 37.83
CA GLY A 55 13.73 14.60 38.81
C GLY A 55 12.41 15.00 38.17
N VAL A 56 11.33 14.94 38.95
CA VAL A 56 9.99 15.44 38.60
C VAL A 56 9.40 16.15 39.82
N GLU A 57 8.72 17.28 39.64
CA GLU A 57 7.91 17.96 40.67
C GLU A 57 6.46 18.18 40.19
N PRO A 58 5.48 18.29 41.11
CA PRO A 58 4.06 18.03 40.85
C PRO A 58 3.21 19.27 40.61
N SER A 59 2.11 19.07 39.88
CA SER A 59 1.09 20.05 39.47
C SER A 59 0.21 20.53 40.64
N THR A 60 -0.37 21.74 40.49
CA THR A 60 -1.44 22.22 41.37
C THR A 60 -2.81 21.82 40.82
N ALA A 61 -3.66 21.34 41.73
CA ALA A 61 -4.94 20.67 41.52
C ALA A 61 -6.07 21.47 40.83
N ALA A 62 -5.76 22.60 40.18
CA ALA A 62 -6.73 23.35 39.38
C ALA A 62 -6.67 23.00 37.87
N LEU A 63 -5.61 22.31 37.43
CA LEU A 63 -5.43 21.91 36.03
C LEU A 63 -6.13 20.57 35.70
N ASP A 64 -6.20 19.67 36.67
CA ASP A 64 -6.77 18.32 36.49
C ASP A 64 -8.30 18.33 36.27
N GLU A 65 -8.99 19.39 36.69
CA GLU A 65 -10.45 19.49 36.53
C GLU A 65 -10.89 20.05 35.17
N ARG A 66 -9.95 20.55 34.35
CA ARG A 66 -10.26 21.08 33.00
C ARG A 66 -9.53 20.36 31.86
N LEU A 67 -8.79 19.29 32.15
CA LEU A 67 -8.05 18.49 31.17
C LEU A 67 -8.31 16.99 31.39
N GLU A 68 -9.34 16.47 30.71
CA GLU A 68 -9.50 15.05 30.36
C GLU A 68 -9.66 14.99 28.82
N PRO A 69 -9.23 13.91 28.15
CA PRO A 69 -7.94 13.86 27.46
C PRO A 69 -8.11 14.10 25.95
N GLY A 70 -7.71 15.29 25.48
CA GLY A 70 -7.61 15.63 24.06
C GLY A 70 -6.23 15.42 23.44
N ALA A 71 -5.23 15.03 24.22
CA ALA A 71 -3.84 15.00 23.76
C ALA A 71 -3.42 13.69 23.04
N ASP A 72 -4.13 12.57 23.24
CA ASP A 72 -3.87 11.33 22.50
C ASP A 72 -4.41 11.36 21.05
N ALA A 73 -5.23 12.37 20.70
CA ALA A 73 -5.94 12.43 19.42
C ALA A 73 -5.04 12.70 18.20
N ILE A 74 -3.80 13.19 18.37
CA ILE A 74 -2.94 13.59 17.25
C ILE A 74 -1.86 12.52 16.92
N GLY A 75 -1.71 11.47 17.74
CA GLY A 75 -0.73 10.40 17.46
C GLY A 75 0.69 10.93 17.24
N LEU A 76 1.04 12.02 17.92
CA LEU A 76 2.23 12.84 17.68
C LEU A 76 3.52 12.02 17.74
N ASP A 77 3.61 11.05 18.66
CA ASP A 77 4.74 10.11 18.76
C ASP A 77 4.91 9.24 17.52
N ALA A 78 3.84 8.59 17.07
CA ALA A 78 3.86 7.72 15.90
C ALA A 78 4.18 8.52 14.62
N TRP A 79 3.73 9.77 14.57
CA TRP A 79 3.94 10.67 13.44
C TRP A 79 5.35 11.28 13.41
N LEU A 80 5.87 11.75 14.55
CA LEU A 80 7.27 12.21 14.69
C LEU A 80 8.28 11.09 14.38
N LEU A 81 7.95 9.85 14.74
CA LEU A 81 8.72 8.64 14.39
C LEU A 81 8.63 8.27 12.90
N ALA A 82 7.53 8.63 12.23
CA ALA A 82 7.32 8.36 10.81
C ALA A 82 8.00 9.39 9.89
N HIS A 83 8.29 10.61 10.37
CA HIS A 83 8.91 11.67 9.56
C HIS A 83 10.45 11.68 9.65
N ARG A 84 11.08 11.41 8.51
CA ARG A 84 12.54 11.19 8.39
C ARG A 84 13.43 12.40 8.68
N VAL A 85 12.88 13.62 8.83
CA VAL A 85 13.66 14.85 9.03
C VAL A 85 13.67 15.31 10.50
N VAL A 86 12.57 15.09 11.22
CA VAL A 86 12.38 15.64 12.57
C VAL A 86 13.23 14.89 13.59
N TRP A 87 13.18 13.55 13.57
CA TRP A 87 13.97 12.73 14.49
C TRP A 87 15.49 12.91 14.31
N PRO A 88 16.06 12.89 13.08
CA PRO A 88 17.50 13.12 12.94
C PRO A 88 17.92 14.56 13.24
N ALA A 89 17.06 15.57 13.05
CA ALA A 89 17.33 16.96 13.44
C ALA A 89 17.45 17.11 14.97
N LEU A 90 16.56 16.46 15.72
CA LEU A 90 16.62 16.39 17.17
C LEU A 90 17.87 15.65 17.65
N VAL A 91 18.23 14.52 17.01
CA VAL A 91 19.45 13.74 17.32
C VAL A 91 20.74 14.53 16.97
N ALA A 92 20.70 15.38 15.95
CA ALA A 92 21.82 16.23 15.55
C ALA A 92 21.95 17.52 16.38
N GLY A 93 21.04 17.78 17.33
CA GLY A 93 21.07 18.95 18.20
C GLY A 93 20.61 20.25 17.52
N VAL A 94 19.86 20.16 16.41
CA VAL A 94 19.34 21.34 15.71
C VAL A 94 18.15 21.91 16.50
N PRO A 95 18.14 23.20 16.87
CA PRO A 95 17.01 23.81 17.59
C PRO A 95 15.77 23.93 16.70
N ILE A 96 14.64 23.38 17.15
CA ILE A 96 13.35 23.37 16.42
C ILE A 96 12.22 23.90 17.32
N VAL A 97 11.39 24.77 16.76
CA VAL A 97 10.17 25.26 17.41
C VAL A 97 8.98 24.96 16.50
N VAL A 98 7.89 24.47 17.08
CA VAL A 98 6.64 24.21 16.35
C VAL A 98 5.76 25.44 16.43
N GLY A 99 5.39 26.00 15.29
CA GLY A 99 4.55 27.20 15.17
C GLY A 99 3.26 26.94 14.39
N GLY A 100 2.50 28.02 14.18
CA GLY A 100 1.24 28.00 13.42
C GLY A 100 0.06 27.41 14.19
N GLU A 101 -0.99 27.06 13.44
CA GLU A 101 -2.24 26.51 13.97
C GLU A 101 -2.05 25.17 14.70
N PHE A 102 -1.02 24.41 14.31
CA PHE A 102 -0.66 23.16 14.98
C PHE A 102 -0.19 23.34 16.43
N ALA A 103 0.54 24.40 16.72
CA ALA A 103 0.93 24.72 18.10
C ALA A 103 -0.30 25.05 18.97
N ALA A 104 -1.34 25.65 18.38
CA ALA A 104 -2.59 25.95 19.06
C ALA A 104 -3.46 24.69 19.28
N GLY A 105 -3.50 23.78 18.31
CA GLY A 105 -4.13 22.46 18.45
C GLY A 105 -3.54 21.64 19.61
N LEU A 106 -2.20 21.65 19.75
CA LEU A 106 -1.52 20.97 20.87
C LEU A 106 -1.86 21.54 22.26
N GLN A 107 -2.33 22.79 22.33
CA GLN A 107 -2.79 23.43 23.57
C GLN A 107 -4.31 23.31 23.77
N GLY A 108 -4.98 22.45 23.00
CA GLY A 108 -6.41 22.18 23.13
C GLY A 108 -7.31 23.24 22.48
N VAL A 109 -6.77 24.09 21.59
CA VAL A 109 -7.59 24.98 20.77
C VAL A 109 -8.22 24.13 19.65
N PRO A 110 -9.56 24.07 19.54
CA PRO A 110 -10.22 23.23 18.55
C PRO A 110 -10.04 23.85 17.15
N ILE A 111 -9.15 23.24 16.36
CA ILE A 111 -8.81 23.65 15.00
C ILE A 111 -9.01 22.42 14.10
N GLU A 112 -9.82 22.59 13.06
CA GLU A 112 -10.09 21.58 12.03
C GLU A 112 -8.97 21.67 10.98
N ASP A 113 -8.03 20.71 11.00
CA ASP A 113 -6.85 20.60 10.12
C ASP A 113 -5.73 21.63 10.31
N PRO A 114 -5.02 21.61 11.46
CA PRO A 114 -3.93 22.55 11.71
C PRO A 114 -2.74 22.35 10.76
N GLU A 115 -2.34 23.40 10.03
CA GLU A 115 -1.11 23.39 9.23
C GLU A 115 0.12 23.37 10.16
N MET A 116 1.01 22.40 9.98
CA MET A 116 2.21 22.26 10.81
C MET A 116 3.39 23.04 10.22
N VAL A 117 3.82 24.07 10.94
CA VAL A 117 4.97 24.92 10.58
C VAL A 117 6.11 24.67 11.57
N LEU A 118 7.28 24.31 11.05
CA LEU A 118 8.51 24.17 11.83
C LEU A 118 9.43 25.38 11.60
N HIS A 119 9.79 26.07 12.67
CA HIS A 119 10.80 27.11 12.64
C HIS A 119 12.16 26.51 13.01
N LEU A 120 13.14 26.66 12.12
CA LEU A 120 14.50 26.16 12.31
C LEU A 120 15.50 27.31 12.34
N ARG A 121 16.40 27.30 13.33
CA ARG A 121 17.45 28.32 13.44
C ARG A 121 18.65 28.00 12.56
N LEU A 122 19.10 28.97 11.75
CA LEU A 122 20.11 28.76 10.70
C LEU A 122 21.56 28.60 11.16
N ALA A 123 21.86 28.82 12.45
CA ALA A 123 23.23 28.77 12.98
C ALA A 123 23.94 27.42 12.78
N ASP A 124 23.22 26.36 12.39
CA ASP A 124 23.77 25.03 12.11
C ASP A 124 23.28 24.42 10.79
N LEU A 125 23.36 25.19 9.69
CA LEU A 125 23.03 24.76 8.33
C LEU A 125 23.77 23.47 7.92
N LYS A 126 25.01 23.29 8.41
CA LYS A 126 25.81 22.07 8.16
C LYS A 126 25.27 20.85 8.89
N ALA A 127 24.73 20.97 10.10
CA ALA A 127 24.02 19.87 10.75
C ALA A 127 22.69 19.57 10.04
N PHE A 128 21.95 20.59 9.61
CA PHE A 128 20.71 20.39 8.85
C PHE A 128 20.95 19.67 7.52
N HIS A 129 22.02 20.00 6.78
CA HIS A 129 22.37 19.26 5.56
C HIS A 129 22.75 17.79 5.85
N ARG A 130 23.39 17.50 6.99
CA ARG A 130 23.64 16.11 7.41
C ARG A 130 22.33 15.38 7.71
N VAL A 131 21.36 16.04 8.34
CA VAL A 131 20.02 15.51 8.64
C VAL A 131 19.29 15.13 7.35
N VAL A 132 19.21 16.06 6.39
CA VAL A 132 18.54 15.84 5.09
C VAL A 132 19.21 14.71 4.30
N ARG A 133 20.55 14.68 4.26
CA ARG A 133 21.32 13.64 3.56
C ARG A 133 21.15 12.25 4.20
N THR A 134 21.02 12.20 5.53
CA THR A 134 20.77 10.96 6.29
C THR A 134 19.32 10.49 6.14
N ALA A 135 18.38 11.44 6.02
CA ALA A 135 16.95 11.21 5.87
C ALA A 135 16.52 10.70 4.48
N ARG A 136 17.36 10.89 3.44
CA ARG A 136 17.05 10.56 2.03
C ARG A 136 15.71 11.15 1.55
N CYS A 137 15.47 12.44 1.79
CA CYS A 137 14.28 13.17 1.35
C CYS A 137 14.61 14.26 0.32
N SER A 138 13.69 14.55 -0.59
CA SER A 138 13.78 15.68 -1.53
C SER A 138 13.24 16.96 -0.88
N LEU A 139 13.94 18.08 -1.02
CA LEU A 139 13.53 19.41 -0.55
C LEU A 139 13.18 20.29 -1.75
N GLY A 140 12.06 21.01 -1.70
CA GLY A 140 11.69 22.04 -2.68
C GLY A 140 11.41 23.39 -2.02
N VAL A 141 11.57 24.48 -2.78
CA VAL A 141 11.06 25.81 -2.40
C VAL A 141 9.61 25.93 -2.85
N LEU A 142 8.76 26.55 -2.04
CA LEU A 142 7.36 26.76 -2.37
C LEU A 142 7.25 27.58 -3.68
N GLY A 143 6.70 26.97 -4.75
CA GLY A 143 6.49 27.61 -6.05
C GLY A 143 7.49 27.25 -7.17
N SER A 144 8.43 26.33 -6.94
CA SER A 144 9.33 25.79 -7.98
C SER A 144 9.27 24.26 -8.10
N SER A 145 9.83 23.72 -9.20
CA SER A 145 10.03 22.27 -9.47
C SER A 145 10.66 21.55 -8.26
N LEU A 146 10.23 20.30 -7.98
CA LEU A 146 10.73 19.43 -6.89
C LEU A 146 12.13 18.84 -7.17
N ASP A 147 13.02 19.59 -7.80
CA ASP A 147 14.42 19.21 -7.98
C ASP A 147 15.19 19.36 -6.65
N PRO A 148 16.17 18.50 -6.36
CA PRO A 148 16.97 18.63 -5.14
C PRO A 148 17.76 19.94 -5.15
N LEU A 149 17.49 20.81 -4.17
CA LEU A 149 18.19 22.09 -3.98
C LEU A 149 19.68 21.88 -3.70
N GLU A 150 20.53 22.68 -4.37
CA GLU A 150 21.96 22.72 -4.05
C GLU A 150 22.18 23.51 -2.73
N PRO A 151 23.18 23.15 -1.90
CA PRO A 151 23.44 23.77 -0.58
C PRO A 151 23.54 25.30 -0.56
N GLU A 152 23.85 25.90 -1.70
CA GLU A 152 24.10 27.33 -1.90
C GLU A 152 22.81 28.13 -2.15
N GLU A 153 21.68 27.46 -2.42
CA GLU A 153 20.39 28.06 -2.76
C GLU A 153 19.49 28.30 -1.51
N ILE A 154 19.90 27.80 -0.35
CA ILE A 154 19.15 27.87 0.91
C ILE A 154 19.62 29.08 1.74
N THR A 155 18.73 30.06 1.97
CA THR A 155 19.05 31.31 2.69
C THR A 155 18.08 31.59 3.84
N ILE A 156 18.43 32.54 4.72
CA ILE A 156 17.55 32.97 5.81
C ILE A 156 16.28 33.59 5.21
N GLY A 157 15.11 33.16 5.67
CA GLY A 157 13.80 33.56 5.14
C GLY A 157 13.25 32.63 4.05
N SER A 158 14.00 31.60 3.63
CA SER A 158 13.47 30.57 2.73
C SER A 158 12.38 29.73 3.43
N GLU A 159 11.24 29.58 2.76
CA GLU A 159 10.23 28.58 3.09
C GLU A 159 10.50 27.30 2.28
N LEU A 160 10.86 26.24 3.00
CA LEU A 160 11.11 24.93 2.42
C LEU A 160 9.90 24.03 2.65
N VAL A 161 9.62 23.18 1.67
CA VAL A 161 8.56 22.18 1.77
C VAL A 161 9.16 20.79 1.70
N VAL A 162 8.85 19.98 2.72
CA VAL A 162 9.17 18.56 2.75
C VAL A 162 7.89 17.78 2.53
N VAL A 163 7.81 17.08 1.41
CA VAL A 163 6.74 16.12 1.13
C VAL A 163 7.18 14.76 1.63
N ALA A 164 6.44 14.19 2.58
CA ALA A 164 6.72 12.88 3.14
C ALA A 164 5.46 12.01 3.16
N ILE A 165 5.63 10.72 3.48
CA ILE A 165 4.62 9.66 3.35
C ILE A 165 3.32 9.97 4.13
N VAL A 166 3.39 10.85 5.14
CA VAL A 166 2.29 11.15 6.08
C VAL A 166 1.84 12.62 6.06
N GLY A 167 2.25 13.40 5.05
CA GLY A 167 1.85 14.80 4.88
C GLY A 167 2.98 15.74 4.47
N THR A 168 2.64 17.02 4.30
CA THR A 168 3.56 18.09 3.90
C THR A 168 3.99 18.90 5.12
N ILE A 169 5.29 19.08 5.32
CA ILE A 169 5.85 19.91 6.40
C ILE A 169 6.43 21.18 5.79
N ARG A 170 6.02 22.33 6.34
CA ARG A 170 6.64 23.63 6.00
C ARG A 170 7.71 23.96 7.01
N ILE A 171 8.90 24.25 6.50
CA ILE A 171 10.07 24.59 7.27
C ILE A 171 10.43 26.04 6.96
N LEU A 172 10.32 26.90 7.96
CA LEU A 172 10.78 28.28 7.85
C LEU A 172 12.17 28.42 8.48
N LEU A 173 13.11 28.89 7.68
CA LEU A 173 14.49 29.12 8.07
C LEU A 173 14.68 30.52 8.67
N VAL A 174 15.04 30.60 9.95
CA VAL A 174 15.13 31.86 10.71
C VAL A 174 16.51 32.05 11.34
N ASP A 175 16.97 33.31 11.50
CA ASP A 175 18.28 33.62 12.10
C ASP A 175 18.27 33.48 13.63
N GLU A 176 17.15 33.89 14.24
CA GLU A 176 16.85 33.69 15.65
C GLU A 176 15.50 33.01 15.79
N LEU A 177 15.38 32.07 16.74
CA LEU A 177 14.09 31.46 17.04
C LEU A 177 13.16 32.52 17.64
N PRO A 178 11.87 32.52 17.28
CA PRO A 178 10.92 33.47 17.83
C PRO A 178 10.90 33.36 19.36
N VAL A 179 11.25 34.45 20.04
CA VAL A 179 11.17 34.52 21.51
C VAL A 179 9.69 34.52 21.86
N ALA A 180 9.25 33.49 22.60
CA ALA A 180 7.87 33.22 23.01
C ALA A 180 6.99 34.49 23.05
N LYS A 181 6.35 34.76 21.92
CA LYS A 181 5.34 35.79 21.77
C LYS A 181 4.27 35.18 20.90
N VAL A 182 3.24 34.71 21.59
CA VAL A 182 1.84 34.83 21.22
C VAL A 182 1.58 34.95 19.72
N ILE A 183 1.08 33.88 19.12
CA ILE A 183 0.48 33.93 17.78
C ILE A 183 -1.01 34.26 17.98
N SER A 184 -1.48 35.36 17.40
CA SER A 184 -2.89 35.69 17.38
C SER A 184 -3.57 34.90 16.27
N VAL A 185 -4.39 33.91 16.64
CA VAL A 185 -5.15 33.10 15.68
C VAL A 185 -6.52 33.73 15.49
N GLU A 186 -6.84 34.21 14.28
CA GLU A 186 -8.19 34.65 13.93
C GLU A 186 -9.05 33.44 13.56
N ARG A 187 -10.18 33.26 14.26
CA ARG A 187 -11.18 32.27 13.84
C ARG A 187 -11.77 32.70 12.50
N GLN A 188 -11.40 32.03 11.41
CA GLN A 188 -11.85 32.40 10.06
C GLN A 188 -13.36 32.29 9.80
N PHE A 189 -14.18 31.84 10.77
CA PHE A 189 -15.62 31.61 10.54
C PHE A 189 -16.59 32.20 11.58
N VAL A 190 -16.25 33.33 12.23
CA VAL A 190 -17.24 34.10 13.00
C VAL A 190 -16.99 35.61 12.85
N GLU A 191 -17.89 36.32 12.16
CA GLU A 191 -17.86 37.78 12.07
C GLU A 191 -17.93 38.41 13.48
N GLY A 192 -16.89 39.18 13.85
CA GLY A 192 -16.90 40.05 15.03
C GLY A 192 -16.36 39.49 16.36
N LYS A 193 -15.37 38.59 16.40
CA LYS A 193 -14.69 38.21 17.65
C LYS A 193 -13.17 38.45 17.67
N THR A 194 -12.67 38.74 18.87
CA THR A 194 -11.29 39.12 19.22
C THR A 194 -10.29 37.98 19.00
N PRO A 195 -9.07 38.24 18.48
CA PRO A 195 -8.03 37.23 18.31
C PRO A 195 -7.69 36.52 19.62
N ILE A 196 -7.38 35.22 19.55
CA ILE A 196 -6.89 34.44 20.70
C ILE A 196 -5.37 34.34 20.61
N ASP A 197 -4.73 34.76 21.68
CA ASP A 197 -3.28 34.82 21.84
C ASP A 197 -2.75 33.49 22.36
N VAL A 198 -2.05 32.71 21.52
CA VAL A 198 -1.57 31.35 21.87
C VAL A 198 -0.03 31.28 21.87
N PRO A 199 0.62 30.85 22.97
CA PRO A 199 2.08 30.78 23.05
C PRO A 199 2.67 29.62 22.20
N VAL A 200 3.86 29.84 21.65
CA VAL A 200 4.60 28.84 20.84
C VAL A 200 5.36 27.87 21.74
N VAL A 201 5.32 26.56 21.47
CA VAL A 201 5.89 25.51 22.35
C VAL A 201 7.18 24.90 21.75
N PRO A 202 8.32 24.94 22.46
CA PRO A 202 9.51 24.17 22.11
C PRO A 202 9.26 22.66 22.18
N LEU A 203 9.77 21.89 21.21
CA LEU A 203 9.53 20.42 21.15
C LEU A 203 10.09 19.65 22.36
N VAL A 204 11.07 20.22 23.06
CA VAL A 204 11.68 19.64 24.26
C VAL A 204 10.70 19.64 25.44
N GLU A 205 9.82 20.64 25.53
CA GLU A 205 8.84 20.77 26.62
C GLU A 205 7.65 19.78 26.47
N LEU A 206 7.32 19.36 25.24
CA LEU A 206 6.25 18.37 24.95
C LEU A 206 6.56 16.95 25.42
N ARG A 207 7.85 16.63 25.63
CA ARG A 207 8.30 15.32 26.13
C ARG A 207 8.32 15.26 27.66
N GLU A 208 8.46 16.42 28.30
CA GLU A 208 8.51 16.58 29.76
C GLU A 208 7.12 16.69 30.40
N SER A 209 6.10 17.06 29.63
CA SER A 209 4.69 17.12 30.07
C SER A 209 3.98 15.77 30.13
N GLY A 210 4.65 14.66 29.78
CA GLY A 210 4.09 13.30 29.90
C GLY A 210 3.20 12.84 28.74
N ILE A 211 3.06 13.64 27.69
CA ILE A 211 2.24 13.33 26.50
C ILE A 211 2.79 12.11 25.71
N LEU A 212 4.03 11.69 25.98
CA LEU A 212 4.74 10.63 25.23
C LEU A 212 5.12 9.38 26.08
N GLY A 213 4.32 9.02 27.09
CA GLY A 213 4.70 8.03 28.11
C GLY A 213 4.39 6.55 27.80
N VAL A 214 5.44 5.71 27.70
CA VAL A 214 5.34 4.23 27.72
C VAL A 214 5.73 3.70 29.12
N GLY A 215 4.84 2.99 29.81
CA GLY A 215 5.11 2.38 31.12
C GLY A 215 4.70 0.91 31.23
N ARG A 216 5.67 0.00 31.46
CA ARG A 216 5.47 -1.41 31.83
C ARG A 216 5.41 -1.57 33.36
N GLY A 217 4.48 -2.38 33.87
CA GLY A 217 4.68 -3.06 35.16
C GLY A 217 3.44 -3.67 35.84
N SER A 218 3.23 -4.98 35.70
CA SER A 218 3.30 -5.99 36.79
C SER A 218 2.41 -7.21 36.52
N VAL A 219 3.00 -8.38 36.69
CA VAL A 219 2.42 -9.72 36.56
C VAL A 219 1.98 -10.16 37.96
N GLY A 220 0.75 -10.67 38.11
CA GLY A 220 0.26 -11.22 39.37
C GLY A 220 -1.11 -11.91 39.25
N ALA A 221 -1.11 -13.23 39.44
CA ALA A 221 -2.17 -14.21 39.26
C ALA A 221 -3.53 -13.99 39.94
N ALA A 222 -4.61 -14.49 39.30
CA ALA A 222 -5.63 -15.33 39.93
C ALA A 222 -6.40 -16.15 38.88
N ALA A 223 -6.56 -17.44 39.15
CA ALA A 223 -7.16 -18.44 38.29
C ALA A 223 -8.66 -18.65 38.54
N ALA A 224 -9.29 -19.28 37.56
CA ALA A 224 -10.53 -20.09 37.60
C ALA A 224 -11.89 -19.38 37.65
N ALA A 225 -12.58 -19.40 36.49
CA ALA A 225 -13.97 -19.84 36.41
C ALA A 225 -14.30 -20.27 34.96
N THR A 226 -14.68 -21.53 34.82
CA THR A 226 -15.30 -22.17 33.66
C THR A 226 -16.65 -21.56 33.31
N GLY A 227 -17.03 -21.58 32.02
CA GLY A 227 -18.44 -21.56 31.63
C GLY A 227 -18.75 -20.66 30.43
N ASP A 228 -18.71 -21.27 29.25
CA ASP A 228 -19.73 -21.14 28.20
C ASP A 228 -20.25 -19.72 27.91
N ARG A 229 -19.64 -19.06 26.92
CA ARG A 229 -20.21 -17.91 26.19
C ARG A 229 -19.55 -17.80 24.81
N LEU A 230 -19.92 -18.72 23.92
CA LEU A 230 -19.95 -18.42 22.48
C LEU A 230 -21.03 -17.34 22.28
N GLY A 231 -20.64 -16.08 22.47
CA GLY A 231 -21.45 -14.93 22.15
C GLY A 231 -21.64 -14.86 20.65
N SER A 232 -22.90 -14.80 20.22
CA SER A 232 -23.35 -14.71 18.84
C SER A 232 -22.56 -13.67 18.04
N VAL A 233 -21.64 -14.11 17.19
CA VAL A 233 -21.15 -13.31 16.07
C VAL A 233 -22.35 -13.11 15.16
N ILE A 234 -22.81 -11.86 15.05
CA ILE A 234 -23.85 -11.50 14.08
C ILE A 234 -23.24 -11.71 12.70
N VAL A 235 -23.69 -12.76 12.01
CA VAL A 235 -23.41 -12.96 10.58
C VAL A 235 -24.12 -11.81 9.84
N SER A 236 -23.38 -10.75 9.51
CA SER A 236 -23.91 -9.64 8.73
C SER A 236 -23.96 -10.03 7.26
N ILE A 237 -25.04 -10.71 6.87
CA ILE A 237 -25.29 -11.08 5.47
C ILE A 237 -25.63 -9.82 4.67
N GLY A 238 -24.79 -9.48 3.68
CA GLY A 238 -25.19 -8.81 2.44
C GLY A 238 -25.85 -7.42 2.51
N MET A 239 -25.69 -6.66 3.60
CA MET A 239 -26.23 -5.29 3.70
C MET A 239 -25.13 -4.23 3.54
N ILE A 240 -25.49 -3.09 2.94
CA ILE A 240 -24.63 -1.89 2.93
C ILE A 240 -24.42 -1.43 4.37
N ASP A 241 -23.21 -0.98 4.68
CA ASP A 241 -22.81 -0.46 5.99
C ASP A 241 -23.78 0.65 6.46
N PRO A 242 -24.49 0.46 7.60
CA PRO A 242 -25.45 1.44 8.11
C PRO A 242 -24.86 2.83 8.33
N ASP A 243 -23.58 2.93 8.71
CA ASP A 243 -22.90 4.22 8.91
C ASP A 243 -22.76 4.98 7.59
N PHE A 244 -22.59 4.25 6.48
CA PHE A 244 -22.57 4.85 5.15
C PHE A 244 -23.96 5.31 4.70
N LEU A 245 -25.00 4.50 4.96
CA LEU A 245 -26.38 4.87 4.62
C LEU A 245 -26.91 6.06 5.44
N ALA A 246 -26.32 6.32 6.61
CA ALA A 246 -26.64 7.49 7.43
C ALA A 246 -26.08 8.82 6.87
N LEU A 247 -25.14 8.76 5.91
CA LEU A 247 -24.61 9.95 5.24
C LEU A 247 -25.69 10.61 4.37
N PRO A 248 -25.60 11.93 4.12
CA PRO A 248 -26.60 12.65 3.31
C PRO A 248 -26.41 12.42 1.79
N LEU A 249 -26.41 11.15 1.35
CA LEU A 249 -26.03 10.73 0.00
C LEU A 249 -26.82 11.44 -1.10
N ARG A 250 -28.16 11.29 -1.11
CA ARG A 250 -29.03 11.91 -2.12
C ARG A 250 -29.05 13.43 -2.06
N PRO A 251 -29.27 14.08 -0.90
CA PRO A 251 -29.27 15.55 -0.82
C PRO A 251 -27.97 16.18 -1.35
N VAL A 252 -26.82 15.56 -1.08
CA VAL A 252 -25.52 16.00 -1.59
C VAL A 252 -25.42 15.81 -3.11
N ALA A 253 -25.79 14.63 -3.61
CA ALA A 253 -25.72 14.34 -5.04
C ALA A 253 -26.67 15.21 -5.87
N ASP A 254 -27.92 15.36 -5.43
CA ASP A 254 -28.92 16.18 -6.11
C ASP A 254 -28.47 17.65 -6.19
N ALA A 255 -27.86 18.18 -5.12
CA ALA A 255 -27.34 19.55 -5.08
C ALA A 255 -26.18 19.76 -6.07
N ALA A 256 -25.22 18.84 -6.13
CA ALA A 256 -24.11 18.91 -7.08
C ALA A 256 -24.57 18.73 -8.54
N LEU A 257 -25.39 17.72 -8.82
CA LEU A 257 -25.90 17.45 -10.18
C LEU A 257 -26.80 18.59 -10.68
N GLY A 258 -27.66 19.12 -9.81
CA GLY A 258 -28.50 20.29 -10.10
C GLY A 258 -27.65 21.50 -10.48
N ARG A 259 -26.61 21.78 -9.69
CA ARG A 259 -25.72 22.91 -9.97
C ARG A 259 -24.90 22.74 -11.24
N ALA A 260 -24.37 21.55 -11.50
CA ALA A 260 -23.63 21.26 -12.73
C ALA A 260 -24.52 21.48 -13.98
N ARG A 261 -25.79 21.04 -13.91
CA ARG A 261 -26.77 21.24 -14.98
C ARG A 261 -27.08 22.72 -15.22
N GLU A 262 -27.32 23.51 -14.17
CA GLU A 262 -27.55 24.97 -14.27
C GLU A 262 -26.38 25.69 -14.94
N LEU A 263 -25.16 25.19 -14.74
CA LEU A 263 -23.94 25.73 -15.33
C LEU A 263 -23.64 25.22 -16.75
N GLY A 264 -24.51 24.39 -17.32
CA GLY A 264 -24.40 23.92 -18.70
C GLY A 264 -23.50 22.72 -18.90
N ALA A 265 -23.28 21.88 -17.88
CA ALA A 265 -22.61 20.60 -18.07
C ALA A 265 -23.45 19.66 -18.96
N GLU A 266 -22.79 19.07 -19.97
CA GLU A 266 -23.39 18.10 -20.89
C GLU A 266 -23.54 16.72 -20.22
N HIS A 267 -22.61 16.40 -19.32
CA HIS A 267 -22.65 15.27 -18.41
C HIS A 267 -22.15 15.73 -17.04
N ALA A 268 -22.73 15.20 -15.99
CA ALA A 268 -22.20 15.32 -14.63
C ALA A 268 -22.40 14.01 -13.88
N ASP A 269 -21.42 13.64 -13.05
CA ASP A 269 -21.55 12.56 -12.08
C ASP A 269 -21.00 12.97 -10.72
N VAL A 270 -21.55 12.35 -9.69
CA VAL A 270 -21.18 12.54 -8.29
C VAL A 270 -20.87 11.18 -7.70
N ARG A 271 -19.77 11.12 -6.96
CA ARG A 271 -19.36 9.92 -6.23
C ARG A 271 -19.14 10.28 -4.77
N ILE A 272 -19.82 9.59 -3.87
CA ILE A 272 -19.61 9.69 -2.42
C ILE A 272 -19.06 8.35 -1.96
N GLU A 273 -17.92 8.37 -1.28
CA GLU A 273 -17.26 7.14 -0.86
C GLU A 273 -16.97 7.16 0.63
N ARG A 274 -17.02 5.97 1.23
CA ARG A 274 -16.39 5.66 2.51
C ARG A 274 -15.53 4.43 2.33
N THR A 275 -14.22 4.58 2.57
CA THR A 275 -13.29 3.45 2.53
C THR A 275 -12.62 3.28 3.88
N THR A 276 -12.81 2.12 4.49
CA THR A 276 -12.12 1.71 5.72
C THR A 276 -11.01 0.73 5.38
N ARG A 277 -9.80 0.92 5.88
CA ARG A 277 -8.66 0.03 5.68
C ARG A 277 -8.07 -0.38 7.02
N GLN A 278 -7.58 -1.61 7.10
CA GLN A 278 -6.90 -2.16 8.27
C GLN A 278 -5.54 -2.74 7.84
N LEU A 279 -4.51 -2.45 8.62
CA LEU A 279 -3.17 -3.03 8.51
C LEU A 279 -2.74 -3.56 9.87
N ILE A 280 -2.53 -4.87 9.96
CA ILE A 280 -1.92 -5.52 11.11
C ILE A 280 -0.59 -6.10 10.66
N ARG A 281 0.49 -5.81 11.38
CA ARG A 281 1.81 -6.40 11.15
C ARG A 281 2.34 -7.01 12.43
N LEU A 282 2.77 -8.27 12.36
CA LEU A 282 3.49 -8.92 13.44
C LEU A 282 4.91 -9.22 12.99
N ARG A 283 5.84 -9.13 13.93
CA ARG A 283 7.22 -9.63 13.79
C ARG A 283 7.48 -10.59 14.94
N ASP A 284 7.90 -11.79 14.60
CA ASP A 284 8.22 -12.84 15.57
C ASP A 284 7.10 -13.02 16.62
N GLY A 285 5.85 -13.12 16.15
CA GLY A 285 4.64 -13.29 16.97
C GLY A 285 4.16 -12.03 17.69
N THR A 286 4.93 -10.94 17.67
CA THR A 286 4.63 -9.69 18.39
C THR A 286 4.06 -8.64 17.45
N VAL A 287 2.97 -7.97 17.84
CA VAL A 287 2.39 -6.87 17.07
C VAL A 287 3.39 -5.71 16.95
N ALA A 288 3.78 -5.41 15.72
CA ALA A 288 4.62 -4.28 15.36
C ALA A 288 3.78 -3.05 14.94
N MET A 289 2.58 -3.29 14.40
CA MET A 289 1.67 -2.25 13.94
C MET A 289 0.24 -2.81 13.88
N ALA A 290 -0.72 -2.01 14.33
CA ALA A 290 -2.14 -2.21 14.09
C ALA A 290 -2.74 -0.83 13.79
N GLN A 291 -3.27 -0.64 12.60
CA GLN A 291 -3.77 0.64 12.13
C GLN A 291 -5.08 0.42 11.38
N ASP A 292 -6.07 1.24 11.73
CA ASP A 292 -7.27 1.44 10.93
C ASP A 292 -7.27 2.86 10.37
N SER A 293 -7.72 3.01 9.13
CA SER A 293 -7.93 4.32 8.50
C SER A 293 -9.26 4.36 7.80
N THR A 294 -9.94 5.50 7.90
CA THR A 294 -11.21 5.74 7.20
C THR A 294 -11.07 7.01 6.38
N SER A 295 -11.46 6.94 5.11
CA SER A 295 -11.57 8.10 4.23
C SER A 295 -13.02 8.24 3.78
N VAL A 296 -13.54 9.46 3.89
CA VAL A 296 -14.89 9.84 3.44
C VAL A 296 -14.78 11.11 2.61
N GLY A 297 -15.54 11.19 1.52
CA GLY A 297 -15.58 12.40 0.71
C GLY A 297 -16.54 12.31 -0.46
N LEU A 298 -16.72 13.43 -1.15
CA LEU A 298 -17.47 13.54 -2.40
C LEU A 298 -16.57 14.01 -3.53
N ALA A 299 -16.84 13.53 -4.74
CA ALA A 299 -16.26 14.00 -5.98
C ALA A 299 -17.37 14.37 -6.96
N VAL A 300 -17.12 15.41 -7.75
CA VAL A 300 -17.97 15.80 -8.88
C VAL A 300 -17.13 15.82 -10.15
N ARG A 301 -17.58 15.10 -11.17
CA ARG A 301 -17.05 15.20 -12.54
C ARG A 301 -18.08 15.82 -13.45
N VAL A 302 -17.60 16.61 -14.40
CA VAL A 302 -18.43 17.24 -15.43
C VAL A 302 -17.76 17.18 -16.79
N ILE A 303 -18.57 17.12 -17.84
CA ILE A 303 -18.14 17.42 -19.20
C ILE A 303 -18.80 18.73 -19.60
N VAL A 304 -17.98 19.74 -19.95
CA VAL A 304 -18.45 21.04 -20.45
C VAL A 304 -17.78 21.27 -21.80
N GLU A 305 -18.58 21.43 -22.85
CA GLU A 305 -18.10 21.57 -24.24
C GLU A 305 -17.11 20.47 -24.67
N GLY A 306 -17.32 19.26 -24.17
CA GLY A 306 -16.45 18.12 -24.41
C GLY A 306 -15.10 18.15 -23.69
N THR A 307 -14.98 18.90 -22.59
CA THR A 307 -13.79 18.89 -21.72
C THR A 307 -14.16 18.43 -20.32
N TRP A 308 -13.34 17.53 -19.77
CA TRP A 308 -13.48 17.07 -18.38
C TRP A 308 -13.14 18.18 -17.39
N GLY A 309 -13.94 18.25 -16.34
CA GLY A 309 -13.64 18.97 -15.11
C GLY A 309 -13.88 18.08 -13.91
N PHE A 310 -13.01 18.17 -12.91
CA PHE A 310 -13.07 17.37 -11.69
C PHE A 310 -12.78 18.25 -10.48
N ALA A 311 -13.54 18.02 -9.42
CA ALA A 311 -13.26 18.55 -8.10
C ALA A 311 -13.74 17.56 -7.03
N SER A 312 -13.17 17.63 -5.83
CA SER A 312 -13.59 16.82 -4.70
C SER A 312 -13.58 17.64 -3.41
N HIS A 313 -14.26 17.13 -2.39
CA HIS A 313 -14.39 17.76 -1.08
C HIS A 313 -14.54 16.71 0.02
N LEU A 314 -14.11 17.03 1.25
CA LEU A 314 -14.21 16.14 2.41
C LEU A 314 -15.61 16.21 3.04
N GLU A 315 -16.12 17.43 3.26
CA GLU A 315 -17.45 17.62 3.85
C GLU A 315 -18.58 17.21 2.92
N LEU A 316 -19.52 16.43 3.45
CA LEU A 316 -20.71 15.96 2.76
C LEU A 316 -21.92 16.85 3.09
N THR A 317 -21.99 18.05 2.53
CA THR A 317 -23.15 18.95 2.67
C THR A 317 -23.65 19.40 1.29
N PRO A 318 -24.94 19.77 1.15
CA PRO A 318 -25.42 20.34 -0.10
C PRO A 318 -24.64 21.60 -0.54
N ALA A 319 -24.17 22.40 0.41
CA ALA A 319 -23.40 23.61 0.13
C ALA A 319 -22.00 23.28 -0.44
N SER A 320 -21.26 22.35 0.20
CA SER A 320 -19.97 21.90 -0.31
C SER A 320 -20.12 21.19 -1.66
N ALA A 321 -21.20 20.45 -1.88
CA ALA A 321 -21.51 19.79 -3.14
C ALA A 321 -21.71 20.79 -4.29
N VAL A 322 -22.47 21.86 -4.05
CA VAL A 322 -22.68 22.97 -5.00
C VAL A 322 -21.36 23.67 -5.33
N ALA A 323 -20.55 23.98 -4.33
CA ALA A 323 -19.23 24.59 -4.53
C ALA A 323 -18.28 23.68 -5.32
N THR A 324 -18.31 22.37 -5.04
CA THR A 324 -17.51 21.36 -5.76
C THR A 324 -17.92 21.27 -7.22
N ALA A 325 -19.22 21.25 -7.51
CA ALA A 325 -19.73 21.27 -8.89
C ALA A 325 -19.32 22.54 -9.64
N GLN A 326 -19.39 23.70 -8.99
CA GLN A 326 -18.92 24.98 -9.55
C GLN A 326 -17.43 24.91 -9.91
N ARG A 327 -16.61 24.37 -9.00
CA ARG A 327 -15.18 24.21 -9.22
C ARG A 327 -14.87 23.24 -10.36
N ALA A 328 -15.57 22.11 -10.43
CA ALA A 328 -15.40 21.15 -11.53
C ALA A 328 -15.72 21.81 -12.89
N VAL A 329 -16.80 22.60 -12.99
CA VAL A 329 -17.13 23.35 -14.21
C VAL A 329 -16.09 24.41 -14.55
N GLU A 330 -15.58 25.12 -13.54
CA GLU A 330 -14.51 26.11 -13.73
C GLU A 330 -13.24 25.45 -14.29
N VAL A 331 -12.84 24.29 -13.75
CA VAL A 331 -11.72 23.49 -14.27
C VAL A 331 -11.96 23.10 -15.73
N ALA A 332 -13.13 22.56 -16.08
CA ALA A 332 -13.45 22.19 -17.46
C ALA A 332 -13.33 23.38 -18.43
N ARG A 333 -13.88 24.53 -18.06
CA ARG A 333 -13.82 25.76 -18.88
C ARG A 333 -12.40 26.29 -19.02
N THR A 334 -11.61 26.21 -17.95
CA THR A 334 -10.21 26.67 -17.94
C THR A 334 -9.33 25.79 -18.83
N LEU A 335 -9.56 24.47 -18.81
CA LEU A 335 -8.82 23.51 -19.63
C LEU A 335 -9.34 23.42 -21.07
N ARG A 336 -10.53 23.96 -21.37
CA ARG A 336 -11.17 23.87 -22.69
C ARG A 336 -10.25 24.28 -23.86
N PRO A 337 -9.44 25.37 -23.78
CA PRO A 337 -8.53 25.76 -24.86
C PRO A 337 -7.35 24.80 -25.07
N LEU A 338 -7.00 24.00 -24.06
CA LEU A 338 -5.93 23.00 -24.12
C LEU A 338 -6.43 21.63 -24.60
N ASN A 339 -7.75 21.46 -24.67
CA ASN A 339 -8.35 20.19 -24.98
C ASN A 339 -8.28 19.89 -26.48
N ALA A 340 -7.36 19.00 -26.86
CA ALA A 340 -7.11 18.63 -28.26
C ALA A 340 -8.25 17.79 -28.88
N GLU A 341 -8.99 17.03 -28.07
CA GLU A 341 -10.02 16.10 -28.52
C GLU A 341 -11.30 16.28 -27.70
N ARG A 342 -12.45 16.27 -28.36
CA ARG A 342 -13.74 16.34 -27.66
C ARG A 342 -14.00 15.03 -26.94
N VAL A 343 -14.26 15.08 -25.63
CA VAL A 343 -14.68 13.93 -24.84
C VAL A 343 -16.13 13.57 -25.17
N GLU A 344 -16.36 12.31 -25.52
CA GLU A 344 -17.68 11.70 -25.71
C GLU A 344 -17.72 10.38 -24.92
N LEU A 345 -18.84 10.13 -24.24
CA LEU A 345 -19.05 8.89 -23.49
C LEU A 345 -19.80 7.87 -24.34
N ALA A 346 -19.36 6.61 -24.30
CA ALA A 346 -20.15 5.49 -24.79
C ALA A 346 -21.50 5.43 -24.04
N ALA A 347 -22.54 4.92 -24.71
CA ALA A 347 -23.86 4.82 -24.13
C ALA A 347 -23.88 3.78 -23.00
N GLU A 348 -24.74 4.00 -22.01
CA GLU A 348 -24.98 3.05 -20.92
C GLU A 348 -26.46 3.13 -20.49
N PRO A 349 -27.12 2.00 -20.19
CA PRO A 349 -28.46 2.03 -19.59
C PRO A 349 -28.50 2.80 -18.27
N VAL A 350 -29.68 3.31 -17.93
CA VAL A 350 -29.91 3.99 -16.65
C VAL A 350 -30.27 2.96 -15.58
N TYR A 351 -29.59 3.02 -14.43
CA TYR A 351 -29.86 2.16 -13.28
C TYR A 351 -30.33 2.99 -12.08
N PRO A 352 -31.65 3.22 -11.94
CA PRO A 352 -32.16 3.99 -10.82
C PRO A 352 -32.11 3.17 -9.54
N ASP A 353 -31.48 3.73 -8.50
CA ASP A 353 -31.44 3.19 -7.14
C ASP A 353 -30.93 1.74 -7.03
N ALA A 354 -30.01 1.35 -7.91
CA ALA A 354 -29.46 0.00 -7.91
C ALA A 354 -28.54 -0.23 -6.70
N VAL A 355 -28.59 -1.42 -6.12
CA VAL A 355 -27.77 -1.78 -4.95
C VAL A 355 -27.00 -3.06 -5.26
N TRP A 356 -25.71 -3.09 -4.91
CA TRP A 356 -24.88 -4.27 -5.03
C TRP A 356 -24.01 -4.47 -3.79
N VAL A 357 -23.87 -5.72 -3.34
CA VAL A 357 -22.96 -6.09 -2.25
C VAL A 357 -22.13 -7.26 -2.71
N GLY A 358 -20.81 -7.18 -2.47
CA GLY A 358 -19.88 -8.26 -2.76
C GLY A 358 -20.21 -9.54 -1.99
N ASP A 359 -19.83 -10.67 -2.57
CA ASP A 359 -20.11 -11.99 -2.03
C ASP A 359 -19.12 -12.38 -0.92
N TYR A 360 -19.33 -11.83 0.28
CA TYR A 360 -18.62 -12.17 1.52
C TYR A 360 -19.61 -12.49 2.64
N GLU A 361 -19.24 -13.43 3.53
CA GLU A 361 -20.12 -13.93 4.59
C GLU A 361 -19.89 -13.22 5.93
N MET A 362 -18.64 -12.96 6.29
CA MET A 362 -18.25 -12.32 7.53
C MET A 362 -17.43 -11.06 7.26
N ASP A 363 -18.02 -9.90 7.49
CA ASP A 363 -17.31 -8.63 7.38
C ASP A 363 -16.06 -8.61 8.28
N PRO A 364 -14.83 -8.51 7.73
CA PRO A 364 -13.62 -8.55 8.53
C PRO A 364 -13.55 -7.39 9.53
N PHE A 365 -14.25 -6.27 9.33
CA PHE A 365 -14.26 -5.14 10.26
C PHE A 365 -15.17 -5.35 11.48
N THR A 366 -16.04 -6.37 11.46
CA THR A 366 -16.86 -6.75 12.62
C THR A 366 -16.13 -7.67 13.60
N VAL A 367 -15.02 -8.29 13.16
CA VAL A 367 -14.22 -9.18 13.98
C VAL A 367 -13.31 -8.37 14.92
N PRO A 368 -13.34 -8.61 16.24
CA PRO A 368 -12.51 -7.88 17.19
C PRO A 368 -11.01 -7.99 16.89
N LEU A 369 -10.28 -6.88 17.03
CA LEU A 369 -8.84 -6.84 16.79
C LEU A 369 -8.07 -7.92 17.59
N GLY A 370 -8.48 -8.17 18.83
CA GLY A 370 -7.85 -9.17 19.70
C GLY A 370 -7.94 -10.60 19.13
N GLU A 371 -9.05 -10.97 18.51
CA GLU A 371 -9.23 -12.28 17.87
C GLU A 371 -8.35 -12.42 16.63
N LYS A 372 -8.27 -11.36 15.81
CA LYS A 372 -7.39 -11.32 14.64
C LYS A 372 -5.93 -11.45 15.04
N VAL A 373 -5.49 -10.65 16.02
CA VAL A 373 -4.12 -10.68 16.53
C VAL A 373 -3.80 -12.05 17.14
N ALA A 374 -4.72 -12.63 17.92
CA ALA A 374 -4.52 -13.95 18.49
C ALA A 374 -4.28 -15.02 17.41
N LEU A 375 -5.09 -15.05 16.35
CA LEU A 375 -4.92 -15.98 15.24
C LEU A 375 -3.59 -15.77 14.50
N LEU A 376 -3.27 -14.52 14.14
CA LEU A 376 -2.05 -14.20 13.41
C LEU A 376 -0.78 -14.46 14.23
N SER A 377 -0.82 -14.18 15.55
CA SER A 377 0.26 -14.50 16.49
C SER A 377 0.43 -16.01 16.65
N GLU A 378 -0.67 -16.76 16.67
CA GLU A 378 -0.65 -18.22 16.76
C GLU A 378 0.02 -18.85 15.53
N TRP A 379 -0.38 -18.45 14.33
CA TRP A 379 0.27 -18.90 13.09
C TRP A 379 1.74 -18.51 13.00
N SER A 380 2.08 -17.28 13.38
CA SER A 380 3.48 -16.82 13.49
C SER A 380 4.27 -17.68 14.47
N GLY A 381 3.68 -18.00 15.64
CA GLY A 381 4.28 -18.86 16.65
C GLY A 381 4.55 -20.28 16.16
N ARG A 382 3.63 -20.88 15.37
CA ARG A 382 3.85 -22.20 14.76
C ARG A 382 5.09 -22.23 13.87
N LEU A 383 5.22 -21.23 12.98
CA LEU A 383 6.37 -21.12 12.09
C LEU A 383 7.67 -20.89 12.87
N LEU A 384 7.68 -20.01 13.87
CA LEU A 384 8.86 -19.75 14.71
C LEU A 384 9.29 -20.94 15.56
N ALA A 385 8.35 -21.82 15.91
CA ALA A 385 8.65 -23.02 16.69
C ALA A 385 9.30 -24.12 15.84
N ALA A 386 9.27 -24.01 14.51
CA ALA A 386 9.83 -25.01 13.61
C ALA A 386 11.36 -24.86 13.46
N ASP A 387 12.04 -25.99 13.34
CA ASP A 387 13.48 -26.01 13.11
C ASP A 387 13.84 -25.36 11.77
N GLY A 388 14.82 -24.46 11.76
CA GLY A 388 15.30 -23.76 10.57
C GLY A 388 14.51 -22.50 10.19
N VAL A 389 13.61 -22.02 11.07
CA VAL A 389 12.95 -20.71 10.95
C VAL A 389 13.46 -19.79 12.07
N GLU A 390 14.23 -18.77 11.70
CA GLU A 390 14.78 -17.80 12.67
C GLU A 390 13.86 -16.60 12.90
N HIS A 391 13.10 -16.19 11.88
CA HIS A 391 12.18 -15.05 11.97
C HIS A 391 10.88 -15.28 11.20
N THR A 392 9.84 -14.58 11.64
CA THR A 392 8.56 -14.50 10.91
C THR A 392 8.09 -13.06 10.76
N ASP A 393 7.51 -12.75 9.61
CA ASP A 393 6.78 -11.49 9.35
C ASP A 393 5.36 -11.87 8.90
N VAL A 394 4.36 -11.34 9.61
CA VAL A 394 2.96 -11.51 9.23
C VAL A 394 2.41 -10.15 8.86
N ILE A 395 1.73 -10.09 7.73
CA ILE A 395 0.98 -8.91 7.30
C ILE A 395 -0.46 -9.32 7.03
N PHE A 396 -1.39 -8.59 7.61
CA PHE A 396 -2.81 -8.68 7.30
C PHE A 396 -3.28 -7.32 6.82
N ARG A 397 -3.86 -7.29 5.64
CA ARG A 397 -4.51 -6.10 5.07
C ARG A 397 -5.98 -6.41 4.88
N ALA A 398 -6.85 -5.47 5.23
CA ALA A 398 -8.25 -5.51 4.83
C ALA A 398 -8.71 -4.12 4.35
N ALA A 399 -9.70 -4.09 3.46
CA ALA A 399 -10.37 -2.89 3.02
C ALA A 399 -11.88 -3.16 2.89
N LYS A 400 -12.71 -2.24 3.36
CA LYS A 400 -14.14 -2.16 3.08
C LYS A 400 -14.38 -0.88 2.30
N GLU A 401 -14.94 -1.01 1.12
CA GLU A 401 -15.30 0.10 0.24
C GLU A 401 -16.79 0.16 0.10
N THR A 402 -17.37 1.32 0.43
CA THR A 402 -18.77 1.63 0.20
C THR A 402 -18.85 2.88 -0.66
N LYS A 403 -19.56 2.79 -1.79
CA LYS A 403 -19.66 3.87 -2.77
C LYS A 403 -21.11 4.15 -3.12
N PHE A 404 -21.44 5.43 -3.26
CA PHE A 404 -22.68 5.92 -3.86
C PHE A 404 -22.30 6.71 -5.12
N TYR A 405 -22.89 6.37 -6.25
CA TYR A 405 -22.72 7.05 -7.53
C TYR A 405 -24.06 7.59 -7.99
N ALA A 406 -24.08 8.79 -8.57
CA ALA A 406 -25.24 9.32 -9.27
C ALA A 406 -24.81 10.17 -10.47
N ASP A 407 -25.56 10.13 -11.56
CA ASP A 407 -25.25 10.92 -12.76
C ASP A 407 -26.43 11.73 -13.32
N SER A 408 -26.10 12.61 -14.25
CA SER A 408 -27.05 13.48 -14.94
C SER A 408 -28.04 12.75 -15.86
N ALA A 409 -27.77 11.49 -16.22
CA ALA A 409 -28.65 10.64 -17.02
C ALA A 409 -29.72 9.95 -16.16
N GLY A 410 -29.55 9.92 -14.84
CA GLY A 410 -30.50 9.39 -13.87
C GLY A 410 -30.07 8.06 -13.25
N THR A 411 -28.84 7.60 -13.49
CA THR A 411 -28.29 6.45 -12.78
C THR A 411 -28.03 6.85 -11.34
N SER A 412 -28.39 5.98 -10.39
CA SER A 412 -27.98 6.09 -8.99
C SER A 412 -27.71 4.70 -8.44
N THR A 413 -26.49 4.45 -7.99
CA THR A 413 -26.08 3.13 -7.49
C THR A 413 -25.44 3.23 -6.12
N THR A 414 -25.67 2.23 -5.26
CA THR A 414 -24.99 2.06 -3.97
C THR A 414 -24.32 0.71 -3.96
N GLN A 415 -23.02 0.66 -3.68
CA GLN A 415 -22.31 -0.61 -3.66
C GLN A 415 -21.32 -0.76 -2.52
N GLN A 416 -21.13 -2.00 -2.06
CA GLN A 416 -20.17 -2.36 -1.02
C GLN A 416 -19.36 -3.60 -1.39
N ARG A 417 -18.06 -3.59 -1.08
CA ARG A 417 -17.20 -4.79 -1.13
C ARG A 417 -16.19 -4.79 0.01
N VAL A 418 -15.70 -5.98 0.32
CA VAL A 418 -14.54 -6.17 1.20
C VAL A 418 -13.42 -6.88 0.43
N ARG A 419 -12.18 -6.62 0.82
CA ARG A 419 -10.99 -7.29 0.31
C ARG A 419 -10.02 -7.50 1.43
N MET A 420 -9.31 -8.61 1.43
CA MET A 420 -8.26 -8.85 2.43
C MET A 420 -7.14 -9.74 1.92
N HIS A 421 -6.01 -9.66 2.62
CA HIS A 421 -4.81 -10.44 2.32
C HIS A 421 -4.02 -10.69 3.61
N PRO A 422 -4.20 -11.87 4.23
CA PRO A 422 -3.23 -12.44 5.16
C PRO A 422 -2.02 -13.01 4.40
N ALA A 423 -0.82 -12.66 4.83
CA ALA A 423 0.42 -13.27 4.33
C ALA A 423 1.41 -13.48 5.46
N LEU A 424 1.96 -14.69 5.53
CA LEU A 424 2.94 -15.09 6.53
C LEU A 424 4.24 -15.46 5.82
N THR A 425 5.34 -14.89 6.27
CA THR A 425 6.68 -15.15 5.74
C THR A 425 7.55 -15.78 6.82
N ALA A 426 8.09 -16.96 6.56
CA ALA A 426 9.17 -17.56 7.33
C ALA A 426 10.52 -17.18 6.72
N VAL A 427 11.50 -16.93 7.58
CA VAL A 427 12.87 -16.57 7.19
C VAL A 427 13.86 -17.50 7.85
N ALA A 428 14.71 -18.10 7.02
CA ALA A 428 15.87 -18.88 7.44
C ALA A 428 17.13 -18.02 7.32
N VAL A 429 18.01 -18.03 8.33
CA VAL A 429 19.26 -17.26 8.35
C VAL A 429 20.45 -18.20 8.54
N ASP A 430 21.32 -18.26 7.54
CA ASP A 430 22.62 -18.91 7.70
C ASP A 430 23.58 -17.95 8.42
N ARG A 431 23.80 -18.21 9.72
CA ARG A 431 24.69 -17.40 10.56
C ARG A 431 26.16 -17.46 10.12
N ALA A 432 26.58 -18.49 9.40
CA ALA A 432 27.97 -18.61 8.95
C ALA A 432 28.25 -17.72 7.75
N SER A 433 27.34 -17.68 6.77
CA SER A 433 27.47 -16.83 5.58
C SER A 433 26.84 -15.45 5.72
N GLY A 434 25.93 -15.26 6.69
CA GLY A 434 25.10 -14.07 6.80
C GLY A 434 24.00 -13.98 5.74
N SER A 435 23.83 -15.01 4.91
CA SER A 435 22.74 -15.10 3.93
C SER A 435 21.43 -15.49 4.59
N PHE A 436 20.32 -15.20 3.93
CA PHE A 436 18.99 -15.60 4.38
C PHE A 436 18.14 -16.04 3.21
N GLU A 437 17.22 -16.95 3.48
CA GLU A 437 16.17 -17.36 2.57
C GLU A 437 14.82 -17.09 3.18
N SER A 438 13.82 -16.87 2.33
CA SER A 438 12.46 -16.65 2.79
C SER A 438 11.45 -17.41 1.95
N MET A 439 10.35 -17.76 2.61
CA MET A 439 9.19 -18.39 2.01
C MET A 439 7.92 -17.82 2.63
N ARG A 440 6.97 -17.45 1.78
CA ARG A 440 5.68 -16.89 2.14
C ARG A 440 4.57 -17.85 1.75
N THR A 441 3.49 -17.86 2.51
CA THR A 441 2.22 -18.46 2.09
C THR A 441 1.83 -18.03 0.67
N CYS A 442 1.28 -18.97 -0.09
CA CYS A 442 0.78 -18.78 -1.44
C CYS A 442 -0.71 -18.38 -1.46
N ALA A 443 -1.35 -18.33 -0.29
CA ALA A 443 -2.72 -17.83 -0.12
C ALA A 443 -2.90 -16.46 -0.80
N PRO A 444 -3.76 -16.35 -1.83
CA PRO A 444 -3.93 -15.08 -2.54
C PRO A 444 -4.73 -14.07 -1.71
N PRO A 445 -4.62 -12.76 -2.02
CA PRO A 445 -5.63 -11.80 -1.61
C PRO A 445 -7.00 -12.18 -2.18
N THR A 446 -8.07 -11.89 -1.44
CA THR A 446 -9.43 -12.31 -1.80
C THR A 446 -10.48 -11.23 -1.51
N ALA A 447 -11.60 -11.25 -2.24
CA ALA A 447 -12.80 -10.48 -1.90
C ALA A 447 -13.79 -11.25 -0.99
N ARG A 448 -13.37 -12.38 -0.42
CA ARG A 448 -14.06 -12.99 0.73
C ARG A 448 -13.85 -12.16 2.00
N GLY A 449 -14.73 -12.37 2.96
CA GLY A 449 -14.62 -11.85 4.32
C GLY A 449 -13.78 -12.75 5.22
N TRP A 450 -13.90 -12.56 6.53
CA TRP A 450 -13.13 -13.28 7.56
C TRP A 450 -13.27 -14.81 7.48
N GLU A 451 -14.30 -15.33 6.82
CA GLU A 451 -14.51 -16.77 6.57
C GLU A 451 -13.31 -17.41 5.87
N TYR A 452 -12.55 -16.67 5.07
CA TYR A 452 -11.35 -17.18 4.42
C TYR A 452 -10.23 -17.61 5.38
N LEU A 453 -10.19 -17.06 6.62
CA LEU A 453 -9.25 -17.48 7.66
C LEU A 453 -9.86 -18.50 8.62
N ALA A 454 -11.17 -18.76 8.53
CA ALA A 454 -11.88 -19.64 9.44
C ALA A 454 -11.95 -21.08 8.88
N GLY A 455 -11.41 -22.05 9.61
CA GLY A 455 -11.73 -23.48 9.41
C GLY A 455 -11.13 -24.18 8.19
N ASN A 456 -10.06 -23.65 7.58
CA ASN A 456 -9.34 -24.22 6.42
C ASN A 456 -10.22 -24.55 5.20
N THR A 457 -11.44 -24.00 5.10
CA THR A 457 -12.40 -24.35 4.06
C THR A 457 -12.05 -23.72 2.71
N HIS A 458 -11.48 -22.52 2.71
CA HIS A 458 -11.18 -21.75 1.50
C HIS A 458 -9.69 -21.71 1.15
N TRP A 459 -8.83 -22.00 2.12
CA TRP A 459 -7.40 -22.20 1.95
C TRP A 459 -6.91 -23.14 3.05
N ASP A 460 -6.04 -24.10 2.71
CA ASP A 460 -5.44 -25.02 3.68
C ASP A 460 -4.31 -24.33 4.46
N TRP A 461 -4.69 -23.44 5.39
CA TRP A 461 -3.75 -22.69 6.22
C TRP A 461 -2.91 -23.61 7.08
N ASP A 462 -3.54 -24.57 7.75
CA ASP A 462 -2.84 -25.50 8.64
C ASP A 462 -1.82 -26.37 7.86
N GLY A 463 -2.24 -26.93 6.72
CA GLY A 463 -1.36 -27.74 5.88
C GLY A 463 -0.22 -26.94 5.26
N GLU A 464 -0.49 -25.72 4.76
CA GLU A 464 0.56 -24.87 4.20
C GLU A 464 1.57 -24.42 5.27
N LEU A 465 1.10 -23.94 6.42
CA LEU A 465 1.97 -23.50 7.52
C LEU A 465 2.82 -24.64 8.07
N ALA A 466 2.29 -25.87 8.10
CA ALA A 466 3.03 -27.05 8.50
C ALA A 466 4.16 -27.41 7.52
N GLN A 467 3.97 -27.17 6.21
CA GLN A 467 4.95 -27.53 5.18
C GLN A 467 6.01 -26.47 4.89
N ILE A 468 5.73 -25.18 5.14
CA ILE A 468 6.68 -24.08 4.92
C ILE A 468 8.08 -24.33 5.50
N PRO A 469 8.25 -24.79 6.75
CA PRO A 469 9.58 -25.04 7.32
C PRO A 469 10.39 -26.07 6.53
N GLU A 470 9.75 -27.16 6.08
CA GLU A 470 10.40 -28.22 5.30
C GLU A 470 10.84 -27.70 3.92
N TRP A 471 9.93 -27.01 3.23
CA TRP A 471 10.23 -26.42 1.92
C TRP A 471 11.34 -25.36 1.99
N LEU A 472 11.34 -24.55 3.05
CA LEU A 472 12.37 -23.54 3.29
C LEU A 472 13.73 -24.19 3.61
N ALA A 473 13.74 -25.23 4.44
CA ALA A 473 14.96 -25.98 4.75
C ALA A 473 15.55 -26.69 3.52
N GLU A 474 14.71 -27.20 2.62
CA GLU A 474 15.14 -27.74 1.34
C GLU A 474 15.70 -26.63 0.43
N LYS A 475 15.00 -25.48 0.31
CA LYS A 475 15.42 -24.33 -0.51
C LYS A 475 16.80 -23.80 -0.12
N VAL A 476 17.08 -23.69 1.19
CA VAL A 476 18.40 -23.24 1.70
C VAL A 476 19.54 -24.12 1.19
N LYS A 477 19.29 -25.42 1.04
CA LYS A 477 20.27 -26.44 0.60
C LYS A 477 20.26 -26.66 -0.92
N ALA A 478 19.29 -26.10 -1.63
CA ALA A 478 19.10 -26.35 -3.04
C ALA A 478 20.30 -25.84 -3.87
N PRO A 479 20.73 -26.60 -4.90
CA PRO A 479 21.74 -26.11 -5.83
C PRO A 479 21.17 -24.98 -6.69
N SER A 480 22.03 -24.05 -7.09
CA SER A 480 21.68 -23.00 -8.04
C SER A 480 21.41 -23.59 -9.42
N VAL A 481 20.51 -22.97 -10.18
CA VAL A 481 20.21 -23.36 -11.56
C VAL A 481 21.40 -23.09 -12.49
N GLN A 482 21.57 -23.93 -13.50
CA GLN A 482 22.44 -23.61 -14.63
C GLN A 482 21.64 -22.81 -15.67
N ALA A 483 22.13 -21.64 -16.06
CA ALA A 483 21.48 -20.83 -17.09
C ALA A 483 21.32 -21.61 -18.42
N GLY A 484 20.22 -21.36 -19.13
CA GLY A 484 19.93 -22.02 -20.41
C GLY A 484 18.45 -22.11 -20.73
N ARG A 485 18.11 -22.94 -21.71
CA ARG A 485 16.72 -23.18 -22.15
C ARG A 485 16.11 -24.36 -21.39
N TYR A 486 14.90 -24.17 -20.87
CA TYR A 486 14.14 -25.16 -20.12
C TYR A 486 12.67 -25.15 -20.51
N ASP A 487 12.03 -26.31 -20.42
CA ASP A 487 10.58 -26.36 -20.36
C ASP A 487 10.13 -25.97 -18.95
N LEU A 488 9.08 -25.17 -18.85
CA LEU A 488 8.54 -24.69 -17.58
C LEU A 488 7.13 -25.21 -17.38
N VAL A 489 6.90 -25.84 -16.24
CA VAL A 489 5.55 -25.96 -15.69
C VAL A 489 5.40 -24.85 -14.66
N ILE A 490 4.41 -23.98 -14.80
CA ILE A 490 4.23 -22.85 -13.90
C ILE A 490 2.92 -23.02 -13.17
N ASP A 491 3.02 -23.03 -11.84
CA ASP A 491 1.88 -23.10 -10.94
C ASP A 491 1.07 -21.80 -10.97
N PRO A 492 -0.27 -21.83 -10.82
CA PRO A 492 -1.09 -20.63 -10.77
C PRO A 492 -0.65 -19.61 -9.69
N THR A 493 -0.07 -20.07 -8.58
CA THR A 493 0.48 -19.19 -7.52
C THR A 493 1.67 -18.34 -7.97
N ASN A 494 2.30 -18.67 -9.12
CA ASN A 494 3.31 -17.85 -9.78
C ASN A 494 2.76 -17.18 -11.05
N LEU A 495 2.05 -17.95 -11.89
CA LEU A 495 1.64 -17.54 -13.23
C LEU A 495 0.69 -16.33 -13.22
N TRP A 496 -0.09 -16.15 -12.15
CA TRP A 496 -1.00 -15.01 -12.02
C TRP A 496 -0.26 -13.66 -12.20
N LEU A 497 0.98 -13.56 -11.72
CA LEU A 497 1.79 -12.34 -11.82
C LEU A 497 2.29 -12.13 -13.26
N THR A 498 2.64 -13.19 -13.97
CA THR A 498 2.95 -13.12 -15.40
C THR A 498 1.75 -12.64 -16.20
N VAL A 499 0.55 -13.12 -15.88
CA VAL A 499 -0.70 -12.65 -16.50
C VAL A 499 -0.93 -11.18 -16.21
N HIS A 500 -0.79 -10.74 -14.95
CA HIS A 500 -0.92 -9.34 -14.54
C HIS A 500 -0.07 -8.40 -15.39
N GLU A 501 1.22 -8.68 -15.42
CA GLU A 501 2.23 -7.78 -15.98
C GLU A 501 2.27 -7.84 -17.51
N SER A 502 2.21 -9.04 -18.09
CA SER A 502 2.38 -9.22 -19.52
C SER A 502 1.08 -9.07 -20.31
N ILE A 503 -0.09 -9.43 -19.74
CA ILE A 503 -1.39 -9.35 -20.43
C ILE A 503 -2.28 -8.26 -19.86
N GLY A 504 -2.47 -8.25 -18.53
CA GLY A 504 -3.35 -7.33 -17.85
C GLY A 504 -3.02 -5.88 -18.20
N HIS A 505 -1.78 -5.46 -17.95
CA HIS A 505 -1.33 -4.11 -18.30
C HIS A 505 -1.29 -3.84 -19.81
N ALA A 506 -0.89 -4.81 -20.61
CA ALA A 506 -0.77 -4.64 -22.06
C ALA A 506 -2.13 -4.45 -22.76
N THR A 507 -3.22 -4.92 -22.15
CA THR A 507 -4.58 -4.86 -22.72
C THR A 507 -5.44 -3.75 -22.10
N GLU A 508 -4.85 -2.85 -21.32
CA GLU A 508 -5.48 -1.57 -20.98
C GLU A 508 -5.41 -0.63 -22.19
N TYR A 509 -6.56 -0.26 -22.76
CA TYR A 509 -6.62 0.54 -23.99
C TYR A 509 -5.90 1.89 -23.90
N ASP A 510 -6.11 2.65 -22.82
CA ASP A 510 -5.41 3.91 -22.57
C ASP A 510 -3.88 3.79 -22.70
N ARG A 511 -3.26 2.76 -22.12
CA ARG A 511 -1.83 2.45 -22.31
C ARG A 511 -1.49 2.12 -23.76
N ALA A 512 -2.35 1.37 -24.45
CA ALA A 512 -2.17 1.00 -25.86
C ALA A 512 -2.19 2.20 -26.82
N ILE A 513 -2.84 3.31 -26.43
CA ILE A 513 -2.83 4.57 -27.17
C ILE A 513 -1.87 5.63 -26.59
N GLY A 514 -1.02 5.25 -25.62
CA GLY A 514 0.06 6.08 -25.09
C GLY A 514 -0.32 6.99 -23.92
N TYR A 515 -1.53 6.91 -23.39
CA TYR A 515 -1.86 7.54 -22.11
C TYR A 515 -1.10 6.84 -20.99
N GLU A 516 -0.86 7.55 -19.88
CA GLU A 516 -0.19 7.01 -18.68
C GLU A 516 1.28 6.57 -18.88
N ALA A 517 1.85 6.76 -20.08
CA ALA A 517 3.18 6.27 -20.43
C ALA A 517 4.31 6.79 -19.50
N ALA A 518 4.15 8.00 -18.96
CA ALA A 518 5.14 8.63 -18.09
C ALA A 518 5.38 7.89 -16.76
N TYR A 519 4.34 7.26 -16.19
CA TYR A 519 4.42 6.53 -14.92
C TYR A 519 4.26 5.03 -15.10
N ALA A 520 3.36 4.65 -16.00
CA ALA A 520 2.76 3.33 -16.05
C ALA A 520 3.24 2.50 -17.25
N GLY A 521 4.06 3.06 -18.13
CA GLY A 521 4.50 2.46 -19.39
C GLY A 521 3.41 2.48 -20.48
N SER A 522 3.80 2.11 -21.71
CA SER A 522 2.91 1.89 -22.84
C SER A 522 2.65 0.40 -23.06
N SER A 523 2.04 0.04 -24.20
CA SER A 523 1.79 -1.35 -24.59
C SER A 523 2.27 -1.65 -26.01
N PHE A 524 2.84 -2.84 -26.20
CA PHE A 524 3.16 -3.39 -27.53
C PHE A 524 1.91 -3.83 -28.31
N ALA A 525 0.78 -4.06 -27.62
CA ALA A 525 -0.49 -4.50 -28.17
C ALA A 525 -1.33 -3.29 -28.60
N THR A 526 -0.83 -2.55 -29.59
CA THR A 526 -1.44 -1.32 -30.11
C THR A 526 -2.72 -1.58 -30.92
N PRO A 527 -3.65 -0.62 -31.01
CA PRO A 527 -4.97 -0.84 -31.62
C PRO A 527 -4.95 -1.28 -33.09
N ASP A 528 -3.93 -0.89 -33.86
CA ASP A 528 -3.72 -1.34 -35.25
C ASP A 528 -3.50 -2.85 -35.36
N LYS A 529 -3.15 -3.51 -34.26
CA LYS A 529 -2.94 -4.95 -34.18
C LYS A 529 -4.14 -5.73 -33.62
N LEU A 530 -5.24 -5.04 -33.30
CA LEU A 530 -6.48 -5.69 -32.87
C LEU A 530 -7.00 -6.62 -33.98
N GLY A 531 -7.30 -7.87 -33.61
CA GLY A 531 -7.74 -8.92 -34.54
C GLY A 531 -6.62 -9.54 -35.39
N THR A 532 -5.38 -9.05 -35.32
CA THR A 532 -4.26 -9.56 -36.15
C THR A 532 -3.04 -10.01 -35.33
N LEU A 533 -2.82 -9.45 -34.14
CA LEU A 533 -1.73 -9.85 -33.26
C LEU A 533 -1.92 -11.28 -32.76
N ARG A 534 -0.98 -12.16 -33.10
CA ARG A 534 -0.79 -13.45 -32.43
C ARG A 534 -0.17 -13.20 -31.07
N TYR A 535 -1.03 -13.06 -30.07
CA TYR A 535 -0.63 -12.81 -28.69
C TYR A 535 0.05 -14.04 -28.08
N GLY A 536 -0.47 -15.23 -28.38
CA GLY A 536 0.07 -16.49 -27.92
C GLY A 536 -0.33 -17.68 -28.80
N SER A 537 -0.15 -18.89 -28.27
CA SER A 537 -0.46 -20.13 -28.97
C SER A 537 -1.97 -20.27 -29.22
N PRO A 538 -2.41 -21.11 -30.18
CA PRO A 538 -3.83 -21.27 -30.51
C PRO A 538 -4.73 -21.72 -29.35
N ILE A 539 -4.17 -22.34 -28.31
CA ILE A 539 -4.92 -22.77 -27.12
C ILE A 539 -5.13 -21.65 -26.09
N MET A 540 -4.48 -20.50 -26.27
CA MET A 540 -4.59 -19.39 -25.33
C MET A 540 -5.94 -18.67 -25.43
N HIS A 541 -6.66 -18.63 -24.32
CA HIS A 541 -7.89 -17.85 -24.15
C HIS A 541 -7.82 -17.05 -22.85
N VAL A 542 -7.90 -15.74 -22.95
CA VAL A 542 -7.85 -14.81 -21.82
C VAL A 542 -9.09 -13.93 -21.83
N THR A 543 -9.74 -13.83 -20.68
CA THR A 543 -10.91 -12.97 -20.47
C THR A 543 -10.59 -11.80 -19.56
N GLY A 544 -11.28 -10.68 -19.79
CA GLY A 544 -11.48 -9.65 -18.77
C GLY A 544 -12.84 -9.88 -18.14
N ASP A 545 -12.91 -9.92 -16.82
CA ASP A 545 -14.14 -10.21 -16.09
C ASP A 545 -14.29 -9.30 -14.86
N ARG A 546 -15.41 -8.57 -14.78
CA ARG A 546 -15.77 -7.75 -13.62
C ARG A 546 -16.82 -8.40 -12.71
N THR A 547 -17.21 -9.64 -13.02
CA THR A 547 -18.24 -10.44 -12.34
C THR A 547 -17.68 -11.66 -11.61
N GLN A 548 -16.40 -12.02 -11.84
CA GLN A 548 -15.71 -13.14 -11.20
C GLN A 548 -15.96 -13.20 -9.69
N ALA A 549 -16.59 -14.26 -9.20
CA ALA A 549 -16.85 -14.44 -7.79
C ALA A 549 -15.55 -14.35 -6.97
N HIS A 550 -15.60 -13.57 -5.88
CA HIS A 550 -14.49 -13.28 -4.98
C HIS A 550 -13.23 -12.65 -5.61
N GLY A 551 -13.32 -12.18 -6.86
CA GLY A 551 -12.29 -11.39 -7.52
C GLY A 551 -12.14 -10.00 -6.90
N LEU A 552 -10.90 -9.52 -6.81
CA LEU A 552 -10.58 -8.24 -6.20
C LEU A 552 -11.14 -7.05 -6.99
N ALA A 553 -11.33 -7.22 -8.30
CA ALA A 553 -11.86 -6.19 -9.19
C ALA A 553 -13.39 -6.31 -9.38
N THR A 554 -14.05 -7.25 -8.69
CA THR A 554 -15.47 -7.54 -8.86
C THR A 554 -16.34 -6.49 -8.17
N ILE A 555 -17.33 -5.97 -8.91
CA ILE A 555 -18.28 -4.92 -8.50
C ILE A 555 -19.61 -5.12 -9.26
N GLY A 556 -20.65 -4.35 -8.91
CA GLY A 556 -21.87 -4.27 -9.73
C GLY A 556 -21.76 -3.20 -10.81
N TYR A 557 -21.15 -2.07 -10.47
CA TYR A 557 -21.00 -0.90 -11.33
C TYR A 557 -19.63 -0.26 -11.16
N ASP A 558 -19.00 0.16 -12.25
CA ASP A 558 -17.75 0.90 -12.20
C ASP A 558 -17.95 2.39 -11.84
N ASP A 559 -16.85 3.15 -11.71
CA ASP A 559 -16.91 4.55 -11.30
C ASP A 559 -17.38 5.51 -12.43
N ASP A 560 -17.83 4.97 -13.58
CA ASP A 560 -18.52 5.65 -14.68
C ASP A 560 -20.02 5.26 -14.76
N GLY A 561 -20.51 4.47 -13.80
CA GLY A 561 -21.89 3.98 -13.74
C GLY A 561 -22.19 2.79 -14.66
N VAL A 562 -21.17 2.12 -15.21
CA VAL A 562 -21.32 1.02 -16.17
C VAL A 562 -21.51 -0.31 -15.44
N ALA A 563 -22.57 -1.06 -15.78
CA ALA A 563 -22.78 -2.39 -15.21
C ALA A 563 -21.72 -3.39 -15.71
N THR A 564 -21.23 -4.22 -14.80
CA THR A 564 -20.13 -5.16 -15.06
C THR A 564 -20.51 -6.32 -15.99
N SER A 565 -19.54 -6.82 -16.74
CA SER A 565 -19.67 -7.99 -17.61
C SER A 565 -18.34 -8.75 -17.73
N GLN A 566 -18.34 -9.83 -18.53
CA GLN A 566 -17.14 -10.54 -18.99
C GLN A 566 -17.00 -10.39 -20.52
N TRP A 567 -15.77 -10.33 -21.01
CA TRP A 567 -15.43 -10.27 -22.43
C TRP A 567 -14.08 -10.93 -22.73
N ASP A 568 -13.80 -11.18 -24.00
CA ASP A 568 -12.52 -11.75 -24.44
C ASP A 568 -11.47 -10.65 -24.68
N LEU A 569 -10.26 -10.89 -24.18
CA LEU A 569 -9.07 -10.09 -24.48
C LEU A 569 -8.21 -10.81 -25.52
N VAL A 570 -8.02 -12.12 -25.34
CA VAL A 570 -7.32 -12.99 -26.29
C VAL A 570 -8.18 -14.21 -26.55
N ALA A 571 -8.49 -14.51 -27.81
CA ALA A 571 -9.25 -15.69 -28.21
C ALA A 571 -8.48 -16.48 -29.27
N GLY A 572 -8.27 -17.79 -29.04
CA GLY A 572 -7.50 -18.64 -29.94
C GLY A 572 -6.07 -18.14 -30.19
N GLY A 573 -5.47 -17.50 -29.19
CA GLY A 573 -4.16 -16.84 -29.24
C GLY A 573 -4.11 -15.52 -30.02
N THR A 574 -5.23 -14.97 -30.47
CA THR A 574 -5.30 -13.65 -31.14
C THR A 574 -5.84 -12.58 -30.19
N LEU A 575 -5.25 -11.38 -30.20
CA LEU A 575 -5.80 -10.21 -29.50
C LEU A 575 -7.15 -9.80 -30.11
N VAL A 576 -8.22 -9.82 -29.32
CA VAL A 576 -9.59 -9.53 -29.80
C VAL A 576 -10.31 -8.44 -29.02
N GLY A 577 -9.76 -7.99 -27.88
CA GLY A 577 -10.41 -6.96 -27.07
C GLY A 577 -9.45 -6.20 -26.17
N TYR A 578 -9.99 -5.16 -25.54
CA TYR A 578 -9.31 -4.32 -24.57
C TYR A 578 -10.18 -4.09 -23.34
N GLN A 579 -9.54 -3.67 -22.26
CA GLN A 579 -10.18 -3.10 -21.08
C GLN A 579 -10.45 -1.62 -21.36
N THR A 580 -11.70 -1.15 -21.15
CA THR A 580 -12.14 0.20 -21.57
C THR A 580 -13.07 0.86 -20.56
N ASP A 581 -12.89 2.16 -20.31
CA ASP A 581 -13.92 3.03 -19.72
C ASP A 581 -14.86 3.57 -20.80
N ARG A 582 -15.81 4.46 -20.46
CA ARG A 582 -16.79 4.99 -21.43
C ARG A 582 -16.17 5.87 -22.50
N VAL A 583 -15.11 6.62 -22.18
CA VAL A 583 -14.41 7.50 -23.14
C VAL A 583 -13.66 6.65 -24.16
N PHE A 584 -12.91 5.67 -23.67
CA PHE A 584 -12.06 4.83 -24.50
C PHE A 584 -12.84 3.78 -25.29
N ALA A 585 -13.95 3.27 -24.76
CA ALA A 585 -14.86 2.41 -25.54
C ALA A 585 -15.38 3.15 -26.77
N ARG A 586 -15.85 4.39 -26.57
CA ARG A 586 -16.33 5.25 -27.67
C ARG A 586 -15.24 5.51 -28.70
N ARG A 587 -14.02 5.81 -28.24
CA ARG A 587 -12.84 6.05 -29.11
C ARG A 587 -12.43 4.81 -29.92
N LEU A 588 -12.57 3.62 -29.34
CA LEU A 588 -12.33 2.34 -30.02
C LEU A 588 -13.47 1.96 -30.98
N GLY A 589 -14.58 2.70 -31.00
CA GLY A 589 -15.76 2.40 -31.82
C GLY A 589 -16.67 1.33 -31.22
N LEU A 590 -16.55 1.06 -29.92
CA LEU A 590 -17.46 0.19 -29.19
C LEU A 590 -18.68 0.98 -28.71
N ASP A 591 -19.85 0.34 -28.76
CA ASP A 591 -21.11 0.96 -28.32
C ASP A 591 -21.19 1.10 -26.78
N ARG A 592 -20.47 0.25 -26.05
CA ARG A 592 -20.50 0.14 -24.59
C ARG A 592 -19.11 -0.13 -24.01
N SER A 593 -18.87 0.36 -22.81
CA SER A 593 -17.64 0.12 -22.02
C SER A 593 -17.61 -1.25 -21.34
N ALA A 594 -16.41 -1.71 -21.05
CA ALA A 594 -16.14 -2.94 -20.29
C ALA A 594 -16.15 -2.75 -18.76
N ALA A 595 -16.69 -1.64 -18.25
CA ALA A 595 -16.80 -1.33 -16.82
C ALA A 595 -15.44 -1.25 -16.08
N CYS A 596 -14.45 -0.62 -16.73
CA CYS A 596 -13.07 -0.51 -16.26
C CYS A 596 -12.73 0.87 -15.65
N ALA A 597 -13.67 1.78 -15.43
CA ALA A 597 -13.38 3.04 -14.73
C ALA A 597 -13.23 2.81 -13.21
N TYR A 598 -12.15 3.33 -12.62
CA TYR A 598 -11.92 3.21 -11.18
C TYR A 598 -11.10 4.36 -10.60
N ALA A 599 -11.49 4.79 -9.40
CA ALA A 599 -10.73 5.61 -8.49
C ALA A 599 -10.58 4.90 -7.12
N ASP A 600 -9.42 5.06 -6.49
CA ASP A 600 -9.06 4.46 -5.19
C ASP A 600 -9.44 5.30 -3.97
N SER A 601 -9.99 6.48 -4.22
CA SER A 601 -10.34 7.51 -3.26
C SER A 601 -11.47 8.40 -3.81
N PRO A 602 -12.31 9.01 -2.96
CA PRO A 602 -13.23 10.06 -3.38
C PRO A 602 -12.50 11.28 -3.95
N HIS A 603 -11.20 11.46 -3.66
CA HIS A 603 -10.43 12.62 -4.10
C HIS A 603 -9.69 12.42 -5.42
N HIS A 604 -9.84 11.25 -6.05
CA HIS A 604 -9.20 10.95 -7.31
C HIS A 604 -10.20 10.85 -8.48
N MET A 605 -9.75 11.33 -9.64
CA MET A 605 -10.43 11.14 -10.91
C MET A 605 -10.41 9.65 -11.28
N PRO A 606 -11.54 9.03 -11.61
CA PRO A 606 -11.54 7.68 -12.18
C PRO A 606 -10.77 7.65 -13.47
N ILE A 607 -9.96 6.62 -13.61
CA ILE A 607 -9.22 6.31 -14.83
C ILE A 607 -9.53 4.86 -15.22
N GLN A 608 -9.23 4.50 -16.45
CA GLN A 608 -9.30 3.11 -16.87
C GLN A 608 -8.31 2.26 -16.05
N ARG A 609 -8.81 1.17 -15.45
CA ARG A 609 -8.05 0.20 -14.65
C ARG A 609 -8.40 -1.23 -15.04
N MET A 610 -7.54 -2.16 -14.64
CA MET A 610 -7.75 -3.55 -14.96
C MET A 610 -9.02 -4.15 -14.34
N ALA A 611 -9.63 -5.08 -15.08
CA ALA A 611 -10.61 -6.03 -14.58
C ALA A 611 -9.92 -7.20 -13.86
N ASN A 612 -10.67 -8.27 -13.53
CA ASN A 612 -10.03 -9.54 -13.26
C ASN A 612 -9.63 -10.14 -14.61
N VAL A 613 -8.32 -10.26 -14.89
CA VAL A 613 -7.81 -10.73 -16.19
C VAL A 613 -7.27 -12.13 -16.04
N SER A 614 -7.93 -13.11 -16.67
CA SER A 614 -7.71 -14.53 -16.37
C SER A 614 -7.43 -15.36 -17.61
N LEU A 615 -6.35 -16.15 -17.56
CA LEU A 615 -6.14 -17.27 -18.48
C LEU A 615 -7.13 -18.38 -18.14
N GLN A 616 -7.91 -18.80 -19.13
CA GLN A 616 -8.92 -19.84 -18.94
C GLN A 616 -8.26 -21.24 -18.91
N PRO A 617 -8.78 -22.17 -18.11
CA PRO A 617 -8.35 -23.56 -18.13
C PRO A 617 -8.75 -24.24 -19.45
N ASP A 618 -8.19 -25.42 -19.71
CA ASP A 618 -8.71 -26.28 -20.76
C ASP A 618 -10.19 -26.61 -20.46
N PRO A 619 -11.14 -26.26 -21.35
CA PRO A 619 -12.56 -26.45 -21.09
C PRO A 619 -12.99 -27.92 -21.23
N ASP A 620 -12.21 -28.73 -21.94
CA ASP A 620 -12.58 -30.09 -22.35
C ASP A 620 -11.87 -31.16 -21.51
N THR A 621 -10.67 -30.87 -21.02
CA THR A 621 -9.82 -31.86 -20.31
C THR A 621 -9.33 -31.35 -18.96
N ASP A 622 -9.62 -32.08 -17.89
CA ASP A 622 -9.16 -31.74 -16.54
C ASP A 622 -7.72 -32.22 -16.27
N THR A 623 -6.74 -31.68 -17.02
CA THR A 623 -5.34 -32.09 -16.92
C THR A 623 -4.72 -31.57 -15.60
N ALA A 624 -4.28 -32.48 -14.73
CA ALA A 624 -3.64 -32.11 -13.47
C ALA A 624 -2.21 -31.59 -13.66
N THR A 625 -1.71 -30.78 -12.71
CA THR A 625 -0.32 -30.26 -12.73
C THR A 625 0.72 -31.38 -12.81
N ALA A 626 0.48 -32.51 -12.14
CA ALA A 626 1.37 -33.68 -12.20
C ALA A 626 1.44 -34.31 -13.60
N GLU A 627 0.35 -34.26 -14.37
CA GLU A 627 0.32 -34.76 -15.75
C GLU A 627 1.10 -33.83 -16.68
N LEU A 628 0.98 -32.50 -16.51
CA LEU A 628 1.82 -31.53 -17.21
C LEU A 628 3.31 -31.77 -16.93
N ILE A 629 3.68 -32.04 -15.67
CA ILE A 629 5.06 -32.38 -15.25
C ILE A 629 5.52 -33.68 -15.93
N SER A 630 4.66 -34.69 -16.04
CA SER A 630 5.00 -35.97 -16.68
C SER A 630 5.37 -35.83 -18.16
N GLY A 631 4.84 -34.81 -18.84
CA GLY A 631 5.15 -34.46 -20.23
C GLY A 631 6.47 -33.72 -20.44
N VAL A 632 7.29 -33.54 -19.40
CA VAL A 632 8.54 -32.77 -19.45
C VAL A 632 9.76 -33.65 -19.18
N GLN A 633 10.65 -33.77 -20.18
CA GLN A 633 11.88 -34.55 -20.06
C GLN A 633 12.97 -33.84 -19.24
N ARG A 634 13.12 -32.52 -19.43
CA ARG A 634 14.05 -31.66 -18.71
C ARG A 634 13.46 -30.28 -18.57
N GLY A 635 13.13 -29.89 -17.35
CA GLY A 635 12.46 -28.61 -17.11
C GLY A 635 12.50 -28.17 -15.65
N ILE A 636 11.66 -27.18 -15.35
CA ILE A 636 11.52 -26.61 -14.01
C ILE A 636 10.04 -26.41 -13.71
N TYR A 637 9.58 -26.88 -12.55
CA TYR A 637 8.28 -26.53 -11.98
C TYR A 637 8.44 -25.33 -11.04
N ILE A 638 7.66 -24.27 -11.25
CA ILE A 638 7.79 -22.99 -10.54
C ILE A 638 6.54 -22.70 -9.71
N VAL A 639 6.73 -22.40 -8.41
CA VAL A 639 5.63 -22.16 -7.47
C VAL A 639 5.83 -20.89 -6.64
N GLY A 640 4.73 -20.15 -6.46
CA GLY A 640 4.67 -18.90 -5.70
C GLY A 640 5.33 -17.73 -6.42
N ASP A 641 4.69 -16.56 -6.43
CA ASP A 641 5.25 -15.31 -6.96
C ASP A 641 6.33 -14.72 -6.03
N ARG A 642 7.27 -13.95 -6.61
CA ARG A 642 8.27 -13.21 -5.84
C ARG A 642 8.64 -11.88 -6.49
N SER A 643 9.61 -11.89 -7.40
CA SER A 643 10.09 -10.69 -8.06
C SER A 643 9.73 -10.71 -9.53
N TRP A 644 9.52 -9.52 -10.10
CA TRP A 644 9.28 -9.32 -11.52
C TRP A 644 10.03 -8.08 -11.99
N SER A 645 10.30 -8.03 -13.29
CA SER A 645 10.78 -6.86 -14.00
C SER A 645 10.23 -6.94 -15.42
N ILE A 646 9.70 -5.84 -15.92
CA ILE A 646 9.12 -5.78 -17.27
C ILE A 646 9.33 -4.38 -17.85
N ASP A 647 9.67 -4.32 -19.13
CA ASP A 647 9.98 -3.05 -19.79
C ASP A 647 8.77 -2.13 -19.92
N MET A 648 9.04 -0.89 -20.36
CA MET A 648 7.99 0.13 -20.50
C MET A 648 6.93 -0.22 -21.54
N GLN A 649 7.23 -1.08 -22.51
CA GLN A 649 6.25 -1.49 -23.55
C GLN A 649 5.51 -2.77 -23.17
N ARG A 650 5.83 -3.36 -22.02
CA ARG A 650 5.37 -4.68 -21.58
C ARG A 650 5.74 -5.81 -22.56
N TYR A 651 6.83 -5.60 -23.30
CA TYR A 651 7.29 -6.51 -24.33
C TYR A 651 8.34 -7.49 -23.81
N ASN A 652 9.33 -7.03 -23.06
CA ASN A 652 10.35 -7.88 -22.45
C ASN A 652 10.15 -7.99 -20.94
N PHE A 653 10.21 -9.21 -20.40
CA PHE A 653 10.07 -9.43 -18.97
C PHE A 653 11.08 -10.41 -18.40
N GLN A 654 11.21 -10.39 -17.07
CA GLN A 654 11.85 -11.38 -16.24
C GLN A 654 11.02 -11.60 -14.98
N PHE A 655 10.76 -12.86 -14.61
CA PHE A 655 10.06 -13.23 -13.38
C PHE A 655 10.84 -14.25 -12.57
N THR A 656 10.59 -14.27 -11.27
CA THR A 656 11.09 -15.29 -10.34
C THR A 656 9.93 -15.88 -9.54
N GLY A 657 10.23 -16.82 -8.65
CA GLY A 657 9.26 -17.44 -7.77
C GLY A 657 9.81 -17.74 -6.39
N GLN A 658 9.03 -18.47 -5.61
CA GLN A 658 9.40 -18.85 -4.25
C GLN A 658 10.08 -20.22 -4.19
N ARG A 659 9.58 -21.17 -4.97
CA ARG A 659 10.05 -22.56 -5.04
C ARG A 659 10.26 -22.95 -6.50
N PHE A 660 11.33 -23.68 -6.75
CA PHE A 660 11.66 -24.20 -8.07
C PHE A 660 12.04 -25.66 -7.91
N TYR A 661 11.43 -26.55 -8.69
CA TYR A 661 11.76 -27.97 -8.70
C TYR A 661 12.29 -28.35 -10.05
N ARG A 662 13.39 -29.10 -10.08
CA ARG A 662 13.86 -29.66 -11.33
C ARG A 662 12.90 -30.74 -11.80
N ILE A 663 12.66 -30.81 -13.10
CA ILE A 663 11.94 -31.92 -13.73
C ILE A 663 12.96 -32.71 -14.56
N GLU A 664 13.08 -34.01 -14.27
CA GLU A 664 13.92 -34.95 -15.02
C GLU A 664 13.09 -36.20 -15.35
N GLY A 665 12.93 -36.52 -16.63
CA GLY A 665 12.19 -37.71 -17.06
C GLY A 665 10.72 -37.75 -16.62
N GLY A 666 10.06 -36.59 -16.55
CA GLY A 666 8.65 -36.48 -16.16
C GLY A 666 8.39 -36.49 -14.66
N VAL A 667 9.43 -36.41 -13.81
CA VAL A 667 9.27 -36.40 -12.35
C VAL A 667 10.05 -35.27 -11.69
N LEU A 668 9.59 -34.82 -10.52
CA LEU A 668 10.30 -33.83 -9.72
C LEU A 668 11.58 -34.45 -9.13
N ALA A 669 12.71 -33.77 -9.34
CA ALA A 669 14.05 -34.21 -8.97
C ALA A 669 14.72 -33.23 -7.97
N GLY A 670 13.94 -32.78 -6.98
CA GLY A 670 14.36 -31.88 -5.90
C GLY A 670 14.36 -30.40 -6.26
N GLN A 671 14.47 -29.54 -5.24
CA GLN A 671 14.49 -28.09 -5.43
C GLN A 671 15.77 -27.57 -6.10
N LEU A 672 15.62 -26.43 -6.76
CA LEU A 672 16.65 -25.54 -7.29
C LEU A 672 16.47 -24.15 -6.68
N ARG A 673 17.50 -23.31 -6.78
CA ARG A 673 17.40 -21.87 -6.46
C ARG A 673 18.02 -21.01 -7.55
N ASP A 674 17.91 -19.69 -7.35
CA ASP A 674 18.46 -18.66 -8.23
C ASP A 674 17.87 -18.66 -9.66
N VAL A 675 16.61 -19.09 -9.80
CA VAL A 675 15.92 -19.16 -11.10
C VAL A 675 15.21 -17.84 -11.41
N ALA A 676 15.46 -17.31 -12.60
CA ALA A 676 14.65 -16.27 -13.22
C ALA A 676 14.32 -16.67 -14.66
N TYR A 677 13.04 -16.69 -15.05
CA TYR A 677 12.65 -16.94 -16.44
C TYR A 677 12.40 -15.62 -17.16
N GLN A 678 12.89 -15.54 -18.40
CA GLN A 678 12.91 -14.33 -19.20
C GLN A 678 12.42 -14.62 -20.62
N ALA A 679 11.61 -13.73 -21.17
CA ALA A 679 11.13 -13.83 -22.53
C ALA A 679 10.60 -12.48 -23.05
N THR A 680 10.31 -12.44 -24.35
CA THR A 680 9.33 -11.48 -24.86
C THR A 680 7.93 -12.02 -24.60
N THR A 681 6.95 -11.14 -24.40
CA THR A 681 5.56 -11.52 -24.09
C THR A 681 4.98 -12.47 -25.15
N THR A 682 5.12 -12.16 -26.44
CA THR A 682 4.57 -12.99 -27.51
C THR A 682 5.31 -14.31 -27.68
N ASP A 683 6.63 -14.36 -27.45
CA ASP A 683 7.38 -15.62 -27.54
C ASP A 683 7.01 -16.55 -26.38
N PHE A 684 6.84 -16.02 -25.17
CA PHE A 684 6.43 -16.80 -24.01
C PHE A 684 5.06 -17.43 -24.22
N TRP A 685 4.04 -16.61 -24.47
CA TRP A 685 2.68 -17.10 -24.67
C TRP A 685 2.54 -17.92 -25.97
N GLY A 686 3.38 -17.66 -26.97
CA GLY A 686 3.50 -18.47 -28.19
C GLY A 686 4.09 -19.86 -27.92
N ALA A 687 4.94 -20.01 -26.90
CA ALA A 687 5.53 -21.27 -26.48
C ALA A 687 4.67 -22.07 -25.49
N MET A 688 3.48 -21.58 -25.14
CA MET A 688 2.52 -22.29 -24.30
C MET A 688 1.94 -23.49 -25.06
N GLU A 689 2.35 -24.69 -24.66
CA GLU A 689 1.96 -25.94 -25.31
C GLU A 689 0.68 -26.53 -24.73
N ALA A 690 0.48 -26.41 -23.41
CA ALA A 690 -0.68 -26.92 -22.72
C ALA A 690 -1.05 -26.03 -21.52
N VAL A 691 -2.34 -26.02 -21.17
CA VAL A 691 -2.86 -25.47 -19.93
C VAL A 691 -3.52 -26.59 -19.13
N GLY A 692 -3.49 -26.47 -17.82
CA GLY A 692 -4.16 -27.39 -16.92
C GLY A 692 -5.68 -27.24 -16.97
N GLY A 693 -6.34 -28.24 -16.41
CA GLY A 693 -7.79 -28.29 -16.28
C GLY A 693 -8.35 -27.35 -15.21
N PRO A 694 -9.70 -27.29 -15.10
CA PRO A 694 -10.39 -26.53 -14.06
C PRO A 694 -9.92 -26.87 -12.63
N SER A 695 -9.49 -28.10 -12.35
CA SER A 695 -9.00 -28.49 -11.01
C SER A 695 -7.69 -27.80 -10.61
N THR A 696 -6.94 -27.27 -11.58
CA THR A 696 -5.68 -26.56 -11.35
C THR A 696 -5.84 -25.05 -11.37
N TRP A 697 -7.05 -24.55 -11.68
CA TRP A 697 -7.30 -23.13 -11.81
C TRP A 697 -7.41 -22.46 -10.43
N SER A 698 -6.70 -21.36 -10.25
CA SER A 698 -6.77 -20.57 -9.02
C SER A 698 -6.77 -19.07 -9.34
N LEU A 699 -7.44 -18.30 -8.49
CA LEU A 699 -7.57 -16.87 -8.61
C LEU A 699 -6.50 -16.18 -7.75
N GLY A 700 -5.40 -15.79 -8.39
CA GLY A 700 -4.36 -14.95 -7.79
C GLY A 700 -4.74 -13.47 -7.82
N GLY A 701 -3.85 -12.59 -7.33
CA GLY A 701 -4.07 -11.16 -7.42
C GLY A 701 -3.15 -10.32 -6.56
N ALA A 702 -3.33 -9.01 -6.65
CA ALA A 702 -2.59 -8.01 -5.89
C ALA A 702 -3.51 -6.89 -5.41
N LEU A 703 -3.26 -6.38 -4.19
CA LEU A 703 -4.00 -5.23 -3.64
C LEU A 703 -3.39 -3.87 -4.03
N ASN A 704 -2.25 -3.87 -4.72
CA ASN A 704 -1.36 -2.70 -4.84
C ASN A 704 -0.95 -2.35 -6.28
N CYS A 705 -1.77 -2.66 -7.29
CA CYS A 705 -1.49 -2.29 -8.67
C CYS A 705 -1.51 -0.76 -8.81
N GLY A 706 -0.42 -0.15 -9.27
CA GLY A 706 -0.26 1.31 -9.39
C GLY A 706 -0.47 1.86 -10.80
N LYS A 707 -1.06 3.06 -10.92
CA LYS A 707 -1.24 3.83 -12.16
C LYS A 707 -1.47 5.32 -11.80
N ALA A 708 -1.58 6.23 -12.78
CA ALA A 708 -1.85 7.67 -12.59
C ALA A 708 -0.70 8.51 -12.03
N GLN A 709 -0.78 9.82 -12.29
CA GLN A 709 0.00 10.87 -11.63
C GLN A 709 -0.96 12.03 -11.27
N PRO A 710 -1.30 12.24 -9.98
CA PRO A 710 -0.83 11.53 -8.79
C PRO A 710 -1.23 10.05 -8.74
N GLY A 711 -0.44 9.23 -8.05
CA GLY A 711 -0.55 7.77 -8.06
C GLY A 711 -1.85 7.25 -7.42
N GLN A 712 -2.46 6.26 -8.08
CA GLN A 712 -3.66 5.55 -7.65
C GLN A 712 -3.44 4.03 -7.58
N VAL A 713 -4.02 3.40 -6.58
CA VAL A 713 -3.88 1.96 -6.32
C VAL A 713 -5.19 1.20 -6.54
N ALA A 714 -5.17 0.15 -7.38
CA ALA A 714 -6.29 -0.76 -7.53
C ALA A 714 -5.92 -2.18 -7.05
N ALA A 715 -6.92 -2.86 -6.52
CA ALA A 715 -6.83 -4.30 -6.29
C ALA A 715 -7.44 -5.05 -7.48
N VAL A 716 -6.70 -6.03 -7.99
CA VAL A 716 -7.02 -6.77 -9.22
C VAL A 716 -6.66 -8.23 -9.07
N SER A 717 -7.45 -9.12 -9.68
CA SER A 717 -7.21 -10.55 -9.65
C SER A 717 -6.86 -11.10 -11.03
N HIS A 718 -6.11 -12.20 -11.03
CA HIS A 718 -5.70 -12.90 -12.23
C HIS A 718 -5.86 -14.40 -12.01
N GLY A 719 -6.86 -14.97 -12.68
CA GLY A 719 -7.08 -16.39 -12.66
C GLY A 719 -6.21 -17.09 -13.69
N CYS A 720 -5.67 -18.24 -13.33
CA CYS A 720 -4.97 -19.08 -14.30
C CYS A 720 -4.94 -20.54 -13.84
N PRO A 721 -4.88 -21.50 -14.78
CA PRO A 721 -4.50 -22.88 -14.49
C PRO A 721 -2.98 -23.00 -14.35
N SER A 722 -2.50 -24.21 -14.02
CA SER A 722 -1.10 -24.54 -14.30
C SER A 722 -0.85 -24.48 -15.81
N ALA A 723 0.35 -24.09 -16.26
CA ALA A 723 0.66 -24.05 -17.69
C ALA A 723 2.02 -24.68 -18.00
N LEU A 724 2.12 -25.32 -19.16
CA LEU A 724 3.36 -25.87 -19.72
C LEU A 724 3.85 -25.00 -20.88
N LEU A 725 5.07 -24.49 -20.75
CA LEU A 725 5.74 -23.66 -21.76
C LEU A 725 7.07 -24.28 -22.17
N ARG A 726 7.36 -24.28 -23.48
CA ARG A 726 8.56 -24.94 -24.02
C ARG A 726 9.73 -23.99 -24.26
N GLY A 727 10.94 -24.45 -23.94
CA GLY A 727 12.18 -23.77 -24.34
C GLY A 727 12.31 -22.31 -23.86
N ILE A 728 11.81 -22.00 -22.67
CA ILE A 728 11.92 -20.65 -22.09
C ILE A 728 13.35 -20.40 -21.60
N ASN A 729 13.82 -19.16 -21.73
CA ASN A 729 15.14 -18.77 -21.24
C ASN A 729 15.12 -18.68 -19.72
N VAL A 730 16.06 -19.35 -19.06
CA VAL A 730 16.26 -19.30 -17.62
C VAL A 730 17.65 -18.75 -17.34
N LEU A 731 17.70 -17.71 -16.53
CA LEU A 731 18.91 -17.07 -16.03
C LEU A 731 19.21 -17.58 -14.61
N ASN A 732 20.48 -17.48 -14.22
CA ASN A 732 20.89 -17.63 -12.83
C ASN A 732 20.92 -16.24 -12.16
N SER A 733 19.94 -15.94 -11.31
CA SER A 733 19.79 -14.61 -10.71
C SER A 733 20.96 -14.18 -9.82
N ARG A 734 21.74 -15.14 -9.30
CA ARG A 734 22.91 -14.86 -8.48
C ARG A 734 24.13 -14.49 -9.32
N GLU A 735 24.33 -15.17 -10.45
CA GLU A 735 25.40 -14.83 -11.40
C GLU A 735 25.14 -13.47 -12.07
N GLU A 736 23.88 -13.19 -12.43
CA GLU A 736 23.47 -11.91 -13.03
C GLU A 736 23.55 -10.71 -12.06
N ALA A 737 23.39 -10.95 -10.76
CA ALA A 737 23.50 -9.89 -9.75
C ALA A 737 24.92 -9.34 -9.58
N GLY A 738 25.93 -10.00 -10.17
CA GLY A 738 27.34 -9.68 -9.96
C GLY A 738 27.82 -10.10 -8.56
N GLN A 739 29.11 -10.41 -8.45
CA GLN A 739 29.76 -10.73 -7.16
C GLN A 739 29.61 -9.63 -6.11
#